data_AF-A0A519Z5M6-F1
#
_entry.id   AF-A0A519Z5M6-F1
#
_cell.length_a   1.000
_cell.length_b   1.000
_cell.length_c   1.000
_cell.angle_alpha   90.00
_cell.angle_beta   90.00
_cell.angle_gamma   90.00
#
_symmetry.space_group_name_H-M   'P 1'
#
loop_
_entity.id
_entity.type
_entity.pdbx_description
1 polymer ?
#
loop_
_entity_poly.entity_id
_entity_poly.type
_entity_poly.pdbx_seq_one_letter_code
_entity_poly.pdbx_strand_id
1 'polypeptide(L)'
;MQQQRTAAAAASSAAAVLTKDPSALIRGIELQNQGRVAEAEALFRSYLITHPADGAALYSLAVILLQRSDHAQAVELLSNGVLLCPTFAPLWMAYAGALQALGRFTEALASYDKALAINPDYTEVLLNSGVLLRDQQRHLEALERFKRVLEIKPDHEAAMGNSGIILTEFKRSDEAIAMFERLLAVNPNYDYGHGLLAYERLHACDWTGFAESAAKIISGIKARQRSCKSLPLMAFSDDCADHQISAQIFAERFPVSKKPLWTGERYGHKKIRLAYVSPDLREHPVGHLMAGIFEHHDKSRFETVAISLGIDDKSRLRSRMLAAFDKFIDARAMTSRQIAELMREMEIDVVVDLAGYTADSRTDVFAHRPVPAQANFLGYPGTMGTSYMDYIIADKHVIPPEHQPFYNEKVVYLPDAYLPTDASVKISERTPTRQECGLPDTGVVFCSFSHDYKINPPLFDIWMRLLAQVPGSVLWLMSRSQISQANLRKEAQQRGIDPARLVFAGRVPLVEDHMARYRQADIFLDTHPYNAHTTAADALMAGLPVVTYKGGAFPARVAASLLHAVGMPELVTNSAQEYEALALKLATHPDLLAATKARLAERKVNTPLFDTAGFCRNLEDLYTTMWRQSEGLPVEVAQPPALKTVMQQAQDVFDQGNLHKADLLCRYQLTEEPGNVPALLLLSRVAERIGAHDFQARYLQAAGVAVPAPAPVVPAPAAGEARYMLIKAWGFGFWSDLDHVYGGLLTAELTGRTPIVHWGTNSLFRGPDTDNAFESFFEPVSSVRWQDVVEPGLSYFPAKWNADNLRQEDHQKWAGEHSRMTTLYALNRPENVVVSDFHTMVQDLIPWIPPSSPYFGLERSEIYHRLFKKFIQLKPHLQQRVDEVWNTQMANDNWLAVHVRGTDKVHEIRNLDDLNEVYAPRVDNILKINPTLRVFLLTDSEQVVTQFKERYGDRVLSMDCQRGTGIKGVHLEGHPGTLMGEQVILDAFLAARCDFFLGNGGSNVSTGIRHLKSWPQGMFFLVGPDVLGTFNLMLHNW
;
A
#
# COMPACT_ATOMS: atom_id res chain seq x y z
N MET A 1 43.12 -53.64 -68.19
CA MET A 1 43.31 -52.25 -68.65
C MET A 1 42.65 -51.88 -69.99
N GLN A 2 41.74 -52.70 -70.54
CA GLN A 2 41.01 -52.37 -71.79
C GLN A 2 39.47 -52.38 -71.64
N GLN A 3 38.96 -52.56 -70.41
CA GLN A 3 37.54 -52.41 -70.06
C GLN A 3 37.21 -51.11 -69.29
N GLN A 4 38.21 -50.32 -68.88
CA GLN A 4 38.00 -48.99 -68.29
C GLN A 4 38.10 -47.84 -69.30
N ARG A 5 38.51 -48.11 -70.56
CA ARG A 5 38.62 -47.09 -71.61
C ARG A 5 37.34 -46.89 -72.43
N THR A 6 36.37 -47.80 -72.34
CA THR A 6 35.08 -47.68 -73.05
C THR A 6 33.98 -46.99 -72.24
N ALA A 7 34.12 -46.86 -70.91
CA ALA A 7 33.20 -46.06 -70.09
C ALA A 7 33.49 -44.55 -70.14
N ALA A 8 34.76 -44.16 -70.37
CA ALA A 8 35.16 -42.75 -70.46
C ALA A 8 34.80 -42.10 -71.81
N ALA A 9 34.56 -42.89 -72.87
CA ALA A 9 34.20 -42.36 -74.19
C ALA A 9 32.68 -42.16 -74.38
N ALA A 10 31.84 -42.83 -73.59
CA ALA A 10 30.38 -42.65 -73.63
C ALA A 10 29.87 -41.50 -72.73
N ALA A 11 30.66 -41.08 -71.72
CA ALA A 11 30.36 -39.90 -70.91
C ALA A 11 30.78 -38.58 -71.58
N SER A 12 31.64 -38.65 -72.61
CA SER A 12 32.13 -37.48 -73.35
C SER A 12 31.22 -37.01 -74.49
N SER A 13 30.12 -37.71 -74.79
CA SER A 13 29.16 -37.31 -75.84
C SER A 13 27.82 -36.80 -75.30
N ALA A 14 27.70 -36.56 -73.99
CA ALA A 14 26.56 -35.87 -73.38
C ALA A 14 26.88 -34.43 -72.95
N ALA A 15 28.07 -33.94 -73.30
CA ALA A 15 28.55 -32.58 -73.01
C ALA A 15 28.20 -31.56 -74.11
N ALA A 16 27.22 -31.86 -74.96
CA ALA A 16 26.72 -30.93 -75.96
C ALA A 16 25.31 -30.46 -75.57
N VAL A 17 25.24 -29.20 -75.16
CA VAL A 17 24.02 -28.39 -75.01
C VAL A 17 23.17 -28.72 -73.77
N LEU A 18 23.75 -28.53 -72.58
CA LEU A 18 22.95 -28.08 -71.43
C LEU A 18 22.81 -26.56 -71.56
N THR A 19 21.89 -26.14 -72.43
CA THR A 19 21.32 -24.80 -72.35
C THR A 19 20.89 -24.58 -70.91
N LYS A 20 21.36 -23.50 -70.28
CA LYS A 20 20.62 -22.87 -69.19
C LYS A 20 19.16 -22.91 -69.63
N ASP A 21 18.30 -23.58 -68.89
CA ASP A 21 16.88 -23.32 -68.98
C ASP A 21 16.54 -22.36 -67.84
N PRO A 22 16.69 -21.03 -68.02
CA PRO A 22 16.21 -20.06 -67.07
C PRO A 22 14.72 -20.24 -66.74
N SER A 23 13.95 -20.95 -67.59
CA SER A 23 12.50 -21.10 -67.40
C SER A 23 12.16 -21.71 -66.04
N ALA A 24 12.84 -22.78 -65.62
CA ALA A 24 12.52 -23.45 -64.35
C ALA A 24 12.90 -22.59 -63.13
N LEU A 25 14.06 -21.92 -63.15
CA LEU A 25 14.49 -21.01 -62.09
C LEU A 25 13.58 -19.77 -62.01
N ILE A 26 13.32 -19.12 -63.15
CA ILE A 26 12.44 -17.95 -63.25
C ILE A 26 11.03 -18.32 -62.80
N ARG A 27 10.48 -19.44 -63.28
CA ARG A 27 9.16 -19.92 -62.85
C ARG A 27 9.12 -20.25 -61.37
N GLY A 28 10.18 -20.80 -60.79
CA GLY A 28 10.30 -21.01 -59.35
C GLY A 28 10.22 -19.71 -58.57
N ILE A 29 10.94 -18.67 -59.03
CA ILE A 29 10.92 -17.33 -58.43
C ILE A 29 9.54 -16.67 -58.61
N GLU A 30 8.91 -16.81 -59.78
CA GLU A 30 7.55 -16.31 -60.02
C GLU A 30 6.52 -16.97 -59.10
N LEU A 31 6.58 -18.30 -58.95
CA LEU A 31 5.72 -19.04 -58.02
C LEU A 31 5.95 -18.59 -56.58
N GLN A 32 7.21 -18.37 -56.19
CA GLN A 32 7.58 -17.85 -54.88
C GLN A 32 6.98 -16.45 -54.65
N ASN A 33 7.11 -15.55 -55.63
CA ASN A 33 6.55 -14.19 -55.58
C ASN A 33 5.02 -14.17 -55.57
N GLN A 34 4.37 -15.19 -56.15
CA GLN A 34 2.92 -15.39 -56.11
C GLN A 34 2.42 -16.02 -54.80
N GLY A 35 3.31 -16.36 -53.86
CA GLY A 35 2.97 -17.05 -52.62
C GLY A 35 2.67 -18.55 -52.78
N ARG A 36 2.91 -19.14 -53.96
CA ARG A 36 2.76 -20.57 -54.24
C ARG A 36 3.99 -21.35 -53.78
N VAL A 37 4.28 -21.22 -52.48
CA VAL A 37 5.55 -21.64 -51.85
C VAL A 37 5.84 -23.14 -52.02
N ALA A 38 4.85 -24.01 -51.88
CA ALA A 38 5.04 -25.46 -52.01
C ALA A 38 5.46 -25.89 -53.44
N GLU A 39 4.90 -25.24 -54.46
CA GLU A 39 5.22 -25.51 -55.86
C GLU A 39 6.59 -24.94 -56.22
N ALA A 40 6.91 -23.74 -55.73
CA ALA A 40 8.23 -23.15 -55.86
C ALA A 40 9.32 -24.04 -55.22
N GLU A 41 9.07 -24.55 -54.00
CA GLU A 41 9.99 -25.44 -53.30
C GLU A 41 10.26 -26.73 -54.10
N ALA A 42 9.20 -27.40 -54.56
CA ALA A 42 9.33 -28.62 -55.36
C ALA A 42 10.13 -28.37 -56.66
N LEU A 43 9.90 -27.22 -57.29
CA LEU A 43 10.60 -26.82 -58.50
C LEU A 43 12.08 -26.51 -58.23
N PHE A 44 12.41 -25.77 -57.16
CA PHE A 44 13.80 -25.51 -56.79
C PHE A 44 14.55 -26.79 -56.42
N ARG A 45 13.92 -27.69 -55.64
CA ARG A 45 14.53 -28.99 -55.30
C ARG A 45 14.80 -29.83 -56.54
N SER A 46 13.86 -29.88 -57.49
CA SER A 46 14.05 -30.59 -58.76
C SER A 46 15.15 -29.95 -59.62
N TYR A 47 15.17 -28.62 -59.71
CA TYR A 47 16.18 -27.87 -60.46
C TYR A 47 17.61 -28.07 -59.91
N LEU A 48 17.75 -28.06 -58.58
CA LEU A 48 19.04 -28.23 -57.90
C LEU A 48 19.64 -29.64 -58.04
N ILE A 49 18.85 -30.66 -58.41
CA ILE A 49 19.38 -32.00 -58.74
C ILE A 49 20.31 -31.92 -59.96
N THR A 50 19.95 -31.13 -60.96
CA THR A 50 20.72 -30.98 -62.21
C THR A 50 21.67 -29.77 -62.18
N HIS A 51 21.43 -28.81 -61.28
CA HIS A 51 22.20 -27.58 -61.13
C HIS A 51 22.61 -27.33 -59.66
N PRO A 52 23.41 -28.20 -59.03
CA PRO A 52 23.67 -28.14 -57.59
C PRO A 52 24.46 -26.90 -57.14
N ALA A 53 25.16 -26.22 -58.04
CA ALA A 53 25.96 -25.01 -57.77
C ALA A 53 25.31 -23.71 -58.31
N ASP A 54 23.98 -23.69 -58.46
CA ASP A 54 23.26 -22.46 -58.78
C ASP A 54 22.91 -21.69 -57.50
N GLY A 55 23.64 -20.59 -57.27
CA GLY A 55 23.51 -19.80 -56.04
C GLY A 55 22.13 -19.15 -55.86
N ALA A 56 21.44 -18.78 -56.94
CA ALA A 56 20.12 -18.15 -56.87
C ALA A 56 19.06 -19.18 -56.48
N ALA A 57 19.09 -20.38 -57.06
CA ALA A 57 18.18 -21.47 -56.70
C ALA A 57 18.39 -21.93 -55.24
N LEU A 58 19.65 -22.08 -54.81
CA LEU A 58 19.99 -22.42 -53.42
C LEU A 58 19.49 -21.35 -52.44
N TYR A 59 19.68 -20.07 -52.76
CA TYR A 59 19.21 -18.95 -51.95
C TYR A 59 17.68 -18.91 -51.86
N SER A 60 16.98 -19.04 -52.99
CA SER A 60 15.51 -19.05 -53.01
C SER A 60 14.93 -20.21 -52.21
N LEU A 61 15.50 -21.41 -52.32
CA LEU A 61 15.09 -22.56 -51.49
C LEU A 61 15.37 -22.31 -50.01
N ALA A 62 16.52 -21.75 -49.67
CA ALA A 62 16.84 -21.38 -48.29
C ALA A 62 15.86 -20.35 -47.71
N VAL A 63 15.46 -19.33 -48.48
CA VAL A 63 14.44 -18.35 -48.06
C VAL A 63 13.12 -19.05 -47.74
N ILE A 64 12.69 -20.04 -48.55
CA ILE A 64 11.48 -20.83 -48.26
C ILE A 64 11.62 -21.58 -46.92
N LEU A 65 12.74 -22.26 -46.71
CA LEU A 65 12.98 -23.01 -45.47
C LEU A 65 13.01 -22.08 -44.25
N LEU A 66 13.63 -20.91 -44.37
CA LEU A 66 13.67 -19.90 -43.31
C LEU A 66 12.28 -19.33 -43.00
N GLN A 67 11.46 -19.05 -44.02
CA GLN A 67 10.08 -18.59 -43.85
C GLN A 67 9.19 -19.62 -43.14
N ARG A 68 9.49 -20.91 -43.31
CA ARG A 68 8.81 -22.03 -42.63
C ARG A 68 9.37 -22.34 -41.24
N SER A 69 10.38 -21.60 -40.78
CA SER A 69 11.13 -21.89 -39.56
C SER A 69 11.83 -23.26 -39.54
N ASP A 70 12.07 -23.86 -40.71
CA ASP A 70 12.81 -25.11 -40.89
C ASP A 70 14.33 -24.85 -40.86
N HIS A 71 14.81 -24.16 -39.82
CA HIS A 71 16.17 -23.61 -39.73
C HIS A 71 17.27 -24.67 -39.80
N ALA A 72 17.03 -25.89 -39.28
CA ALA A 72 17.97 -26.99 -39.36
C ALA A 72 18.22 -27.45 -40.80
N GLN A 73 17.15 -27.63 -41.59
CA GLN A 73 17.26 -27.98 -43.00
C GLN A 73 17.88 -26.83 -43.81
N ALA A 74 17.55 -25.58 -43.47
CA ALA A 74 18.18 -24.41 -44.09
C ALA A 74 19.70 -24.42 -43.87
N VAL A 75 20.17 -24.67 -42.63
CA VAL A 75 21.60 -24.77 -42.31
C VAL A 75 22.29 -25.90 -43.07
N GLU A 76 21.65 -27.07 -43.18
CA GLU A 76 22.20 -28.20 -43.96
C GLU A 76 22.39 -27.82 -45.43
N LEU A 77 21.35 -27.30 -46.07
CA LEU A 77 21.39 -26.84 -47.46
C LEU A 77 22.46 -25.75 -47.66
N LEU A 78 22.47 -24.74 -46.79
CA LEU A 78 23.31 -23.56 -46.92
C LEU A 78 24.78 -23.85 -46.62
N SER A 79 25.09 -24.77 -45.69
CA SER A 79 26.47 -25.16 -45.37
C SER A 79 27.19 -25.76 -46.59
N ASN A 80 26.48 -26.56 -47.40
CA ASN A 80 26.98 -27.06 -48.67
C ASN A 80 26.95 -25.95 -49.75
N GLY A 81 25.88 -25.16 -49.79
CA GLY A 81 25.70 -24.09 -50.77
C GLY A 81 26.81 -23.03 -50.76
N VAL A 82 27.28 -22.61 -49.58
CA VAL A 82 28.38 -21.63 -49.46
C VAL A 82 29.74 -22.20 -49.86
N LEU A 83 29.92 -23.53 -49.83
CA LEU A 83 31.12 -24.18 -50.36
C LEU A 83 31.09 -24.27 -51.89
N LEU A 84 29.92 -24.51 -52.47
CA LEU A 84 29.72 -24.59 -53.94
C LEU A 84 29.74 -23.20 -54.60
N CYS A 85 29.26 -22.18 -53.90
CA CYS A 85 29.13 -20.81 -54.42
C CYS A 85 29.79 -19.77 -53.47
N PRO A 86 31.11 -19.85 -53.21
CA PRO A 86 31.75 -19.06 -52.16
C PRO A 86 31.77 -17.55 -52.42
N THR A 87 31.57 -17.10 -53.66
CA THR A 87 31.55 -15.68 -54.05
C THR A 87 30.14 -15.11 -54.18
N PHE A 88 29.09 -15.87 -53.84
CA PHE A 88 27.71 -15.39 -53.93
C PHE A 88 27.23 -14.88 -52.55
N ALA A 89 27.37 -13.58 -52.32
CA ALA A 89 27.11 -12.96 -51.01
C ALA A 89 25.72 -13.24 -50.41
N PRO A 90 24.60 -13.29 -51.17
CA PRO A 90 23.28 -13.61 -50.62
C PRO A 90 23.19 -14.98 -49.93
N LEU A 91 23.95 -15.98 -50.40
CA LEU A 91 23.99 -17.30 -49.74
C LEU A 91 24.63 -17.23 -48.36
N TRP A 92 25.73 -16.48 -48.22
CA TRP A 92 26.36 -16.25 -46.93
C TRP A 92 25.44 -15.50 -45.95
N MET A 93 24.68 -14.52 -46.46
CA MET A 93 23.66 -13.82 -45.65
C MET A 93 22.54 -14.75 -45.19
N ALA A 94 21.98 -15.58 -46.09
CA ALA A 94 20.97 -16.57 -45.74
C ALA A 94 21.52 -17.59 -44.73
N TYR A 95 22.77 -18.02 -44.90
CA TYR A 95 23.43 -18.95 -43.98
C TYR A 95 23.58 -18.35 -42.59
N ALA A 96 24.03 -17.09 -42.51
CA ALA A 96 24.10 -16.35 -41.27
C ALA A 96 22.74 -16.25 -40.56
N GLY A 97 21.68 -15.92 -41.30
CA GLY A 97 20.31 -15.87 -40.77
C GLY A 97 19.82 -17.21 -40.23
N ALA A 98 20.13 -18.32 -40.92
CA ALA A 98 19.80 -19.67 -40.47
C ALA A 98 20.55 -20.06 -39.18
N LEU A 99 21.85 -19.75 -39.11
CA LEU A 99 22.68 -19.98 -37.93
C LEU A 99 22.21 -19.14 -36.73
N GLN A 100 21.87 -17.87 -36.96
CA GLN A 100 21.34 -16.98 -35.94
C GLN A 100 20.03 -17.52 -35.35
N ALA A 101 19.12 -18.02 -36.19
CA ALA A 101 17.87 -18.63 -35.73
C ALA A 101 18.07 -19.90 -34.89
N LEU A 102 19.20 -20.61 -35.06
CA LEU A 102 19.60 -21.75 -34.23
C LEU A 102 20.44 -21.35 -33.00
N GLY A 103 20.64 -20.06 -32.73
CA GLY A 103 21.47 -19.58 -31.61
C GLY A 103 22.98 -19.71 -31.84
N ARG A 104 23.43 -20.04 -33.06
CA ARG A 104 24.85 -20.19 -33.43
C ARG A 104 25.46 -18.84 -33.81
N PHE A 105 25.43 -17.89 -32.86
CA PHE A 105 25.71 -16.47 -33.13
C PHE A 105 27.13 -16.18 -33.64
N THR A 106 28.16 -16.88 -33.11
CA THR A 106 29.55 -16.70 -33.56
C THR A 106 29.72 -17.09 -35.02
N GLU A 107 29.12 -18.20 -35.44
CA GLU A 107 29.18 -18.69 -36.82
C GLU A 107 28.35 -17.82 -37.77
N ALA A 108 27.22 -17.28 -37.27
CA ALA A 108 26.41 -16.32 -38.00
C ALA A 108 27.20 -15.04 -38.30
N LEU A 109 27.90 -14.47 -37.30
CA LEU A 109 28.75 -13.29 -37.51
C LEU A 109 29.90 -13.56 -38.49
N ALA A 110 30.57 -14.71 -38.37
CA ALA A 110 31.61 -15.10 -39.33
C ALA A 110 31.06 -15.22 -40.77
N SER A 111 29.83 -15.72 -40.93
CA SER A 111 29.16 -15.82 -42.22
C SER A 111 28.76 -14.45 -42.78
N TYR A 112 28.30 -13.52 -41.93
CA TYR A 112 28.11 -12.12 -42.33
C TYR A 112 29.41 -11.45 -42.76
N ASP A 113 30.52 -11.68 -42.04
CA ASP A 113 31.83 -11.15 -42.42
C ASP A 113 32.30 -11.68 -43.79
N LYS A 114 32.01 -12.95 -44.12
CA LYS A 114 32.25 -13.50 -45.46
C LYS A 114 31.42 -12.80 -46.53
N ALA A 115 30.14 -12.54 -46.27
CA ALA A 115 29.30 -11.78 -47.20
C ALA A 115 29.83 -10.36 -47.43
N LEU A 116 30.33 -9.69 -46.38
CA LEU A 116 30.91 -8.33 -46.47
C LEU A 116 32.29 -8.30 -47.11
N ALA A 117 33.09 -9.36 -46.98
CA ALA A 117 34.34 -9.50 -47.72
C ALA A 117 34.11 -9.58 -49.25
N ILE A 118 32.96 -10.12 -49.67
CA ILE A 118 32.57 -10.20 -51.09
C ILE A 118 31.93 -8.88 -51.55
N ASN A 119 31.05 -8.31 -50.74
CA ASN A 119 30.37 -7.04 -51.00
C ASN A 119 30.43 -6.13 -49.76
N PRO A 120 31.43 -5.24 -49.66
CA PRO A 120 31.62 -4.38 -48.49
C PRO A 120 30.46 -3.41 -48.20
N ASP A 121 29.70 -3.04 -49.25
CA ASP A 121 28.61 -2.07 -49.16
C ASP A 121 27.23 -2.75 -49.10
N TYR A 122 27.19 -4.05 -48.77
CA TYR A 122 25.96 -4.81 -48.65
C TYR A 122 25.16 -4.35 -47.41
N THR A 123 24.32 -3.33 -47.61
CA THR A 123 23.60 -2.63 -46.54
C THR A 123 22.78 -3.55 -45.64
N GLU A 124 22.09 -4.54 -46.21
CA GLU A 124 21.27 -5.49 -45.46
C GLU A 124 22.12 -6.38 -44.54
N VAL A 125 23.30 -6.82 -45.00
CA VAL A 125 24.25 -7.58 -44.18
C VAL A 125 24.85 -6.71 -43.09
N LEU A 126 25.24 -5.47 -43.40
CA LEU A 126 25.74 -4.53 -42.40
C LEU A 126 24.69 -4.28 -41.30
N LEU A 127 23.43 -4.06 -41.68
CA LEU A 127 22.33 -3.84 -40.75
C LEU A 127 22.07 -5.08 -39.88
N ASN A 128 21.90 -6.26 -40.49
CA ASN A 128 21.55 -7.49 -39.77
C ASN A 128 22.70 -7.94 -38.85
N SER A 129 23.95 -7.87 -39.33
CA SER A 129 25.12 -8.14 -38.48
C SER A 129 25.29 -7.11 -37.37
N GLY A 130 25.01 -5.82 -37.63
CA GLY A 130 25.00 -4.77 -36.61
C GLY A 130 23.96 -5.01 -35.52
N VAL A 131 22.74 -5.42 -35.88
CA VAL A 131 21.69 -5.80 -34.91
C VAL A 131 22.14 -7.01 -34.08
N LEU A 132 22.68 -8.05 -34.71
CA LEU A 132 23.20 -9.21 -34.00
C LEU A 132 24.36 -8.84 -33.06
N LEU A 133 25.27 -7.98 -33.48
CA LEU A 133 26.37 -7.47 -32.64
C LEU A 133 25.84 -6.71 -31.43
N ARG A 134 24.82 -5.85 -31.60
CA ARG A 134 24.17 -5.16 -30.49
C ARG A 134 23.53 -6.16 -29.52
N ASP A 135 22.80 -7.15 -30.02
CA ASP A 135 22.15 -8.16 -29.19
C ASP A 135 23.17 -9.04 -28.44
N GLN A 136 24.40 -9.16 -28.95
CA GLN A 136 25.56 -9.77 -28.29
C GLN A 136 26.37 -8.78 -27.42
N GLN A 137 25.84 -7.58 -27.15
CA GLN A 137 26.50 -6.50 -26.39
C GLN A 137 27.85 -6.02 -26.97
N ARG A 138 28.14 -6.31 -28.25
CA ARG A 138 29.32 -5.83 -29.01
C ARG A 138 29.03 -4.46 -29.64
N HIS A 139 28.64 -3.51 -28.80
CA HIS A 139 28.03 -2.25 -29.22
C HIS A 139 28.93 -1.36 -30.10
N LEU A 140 30.26 -1.33 -29.88
CA LEU A 140 31.18 -0.52 -30.70
C LEU A 140 31.26 -1.06 -32.14
N GLU A 141 31.32 -2.37 -32.30
CA GLU A 141 31.32 -2.99 -33.62
C GLU A 141 29.98 -2.81 -34.32
N ALA A 142 28.87 -2.89 -33.57
CA ALA A 142 27.54 -2.59 -34.09
C ALA A 142 27.45 -1.14 -34.60
N LEU A 143 27.96 -0.16 -33.85
CA LEU A 143 28.02 1.23 -34.27
C LEU A 143 28.84 1.41 -35.56
N GLU A 144 29.97 0.73 -35.74
CA GLU A 144 30.73 0.79 -36.99
C GLU A 144 29.92 0.23 -38.17
N ARG A 145 29.17 -0.86 -37.98
CA ARG A 145 28.27 -1.38 -39.04
C ARG A 145 27.17 -0.38 -39.39
N PHE A 146 26.50 0.20 -38.39
CA PHE A 146 25.43 1.19 -38.63
C PHE A 146 25.97 2.48 -39.22
N LYS A 147 27.14 2.94 -38.80
CA LYS A 147 27.84 4.08 -39.39
C LYS A 147 28.12 3.83 -40.87
N ARG A 148 28.62 2.65 -41.25
CA ARG A 148 28.83 2.31 -42.66
C ARG A 148 27.51 2.32 -43.45
N VAL A 149 26.41 1.82 -42.87
CA VAL A 149 25.07 1.94 -43.48
C VAL A 149 24.70 3.40 -43.72
N LEU A 150 24.93 4.28 -42.74
CA LEU A 150 24.61 5.71 -42.83
C LEU A 150 25.53 6.49 -43.78
N GLU A 151 26.77 6.03 -44.01
CA GLU A 151 27.65 6.57 -45.05
C GLU A 151 27.14 6.25 -46.47
N ILE A 152 26.55 5.07 -46.66
CA ILE A 152 25.99 4.63 -47.95
C ILE A 152 24.58 5.23 -48.16
N LYS A 153 23.77 5.25 -47.10
CA LYS A 153 22.37 5.72 -47.09
C LYS A 153 22.14 6.62 -45.86
N PRO A 154 22.36 7.94 -45.98
CA PRO A 154 22.25 8.88 -44.85
C PRO A 154 20.89 8.90 -44.12
N ASP A 155 19.82 8.58 -44.84
CA ASP A 155 18.43 8.59 -44.34
C ASP A 155 17.94 7.18 -43.93
N HIS A 156 18.85 6.23 -43.70
CA HIS A 156 18.46 4.86 -43.34
C HIS A 156 17.89 4.78 -41.91
N GLU A 157 16.58 4.76 -41.80
CA GLU A 157 15.81 4.81 -40.55
C GLU A 157 16.28 3.80 -39.48
N ALA A 158 16.36 2.50 -39.81
CA ALA A 158 16.73 1.48 -38.84
C ALA A 158 18.17 1.64 -38.32
N ALA A 159 19.10 2.11 -39.14
CA ALA A 159 20.48 2.34 -38.72
C ALA A 159 20.57 3.56 -37.80
N MET A 160 19.82 4.64 -38.08
CA MET A 160 19.69 5.78 -37.17
C MET A 160 19.08 5.37 -35.84
N GLY A 161 17.94 4.66 -35.86
CA GLY A 161 17.26 4.20 -34.64
C GLY A 161 18.14 3.29 -33.78
N ASN A 162 18.82 2.31 -34.38
CA ASN A 162 19.73 1.42 -33.64
C ASN A 162 20.97 2.16 -33.12
N SER A 163 21.53 3.11 -33.88
CA SER A 163 22.65 3.93 -33.43
C SER A 163 22.25 4.80 -32.24
N GLY A 164 21.09 5.46 -32.31
CA GLY A 164 20.55 6.28 -31.21
C GLY A 164 20.36 5.47 -29.93
N ILE A 165 19.80 4.26 -30.01
CA ILE A 165 19.64 3.36 -28.86
C ILE A 165 20.99 2.99 -28.22
N ILE A 166 21.99 2.64 -29.03
CA ILE A 166 23.32 2.31 -28.50
C ILE A 166 23.99 3.55 -27.86
N LEU A 167 23.82 4.74 -28.46
CA LEU A 167 24.34 5.98 -27.91
C LEU A 167 23.69 6.32 -26.55
N THR A 168 22.39 6.07 -26.39
CA THR A 168 21.68 6.14 -25.10
C THR A 168 22.28 5.19 -24.05
N GLU A 169 22.58 3.94 -24.44
CA GLU A 169 23.22 2.97 -23.54
C GLU A 169 24.61 3.44 -23.08
N PHE A 170 25.38 4.06 -23.98
CA PHE A 170 26.68 4.67 -23.67
C PHE A 170 26.63 6.05 -23.01
N LYS A 171 25.44 6.55 -22.66
CA LYS A 171 25.25 7.88 -22.04
C LYS A 171 25.77 9.05 -22.89
N ARG A 172 25.74 8.89 -24.22
CA ARG A 172 26.07 9.94 -25.20
C ARG A 172 24.78 10.63 -25.67
N SER A 173 24.10 11.28 -24.73
CA SER A 173 22.74 11.80 -24.92
C SER A 173 22.63 12.82 -26.05
N ASP A 174 23.58 13.74 -26.19
CA ASP A 174 23.53 14.75 -27.26
C ASP A 174 23.54 14.12 -28.67
N GLU A 175 24.34 13.08 -28.87
CA GLU A 175 24.41 12.37 -30.15
C GLU A 175 23.20 11.47 -30.38
N ALA A 176 22.67 10.86 -29.32
CA ALA A 176 21.43 10.08 -29.38
C ALA A 176 20.24 10.98 -29.76
N ILE A 177 20.10 12.14 -29.11
CA ILE A 177 19.07 13.15 -29.40
C ILE A 177 19.18 13.58 -30.86
N ALA A 178 20.37 13.98 -31.32
CA ALA A 178 20.58 14.38 -32.72
C ALA A 178 20.22 13.26 -33.71
N MET A 179 20.51 12.01 -33.37
CA MET A 179 20.14 10.86 -34.20
C MET A 179 18.63 10.64 -34.25
N PHE A 180 17.93 10.75 -33.12
CA PHE A 180 16.47 10.60 -33.07
C PHE A 180 15.73 11.78 -33.72
N GLU A 181 16.26 13.00 -33.63
CA GLU A 181 15.74 14.16 -34.36
C GLU A 181 15.83 13.95 -35.88
N ARG A 182 16.99 13.51 -36.37
CA ARG A 182 17.18 13.16 -37.78
C ARG A 182 16.22 12.04 -38.21
N LEU A 183 16.08 11.00 -37.40
CA LEU A 183 15.15 9.90 -37.65
C LEU A 183 13.71 10.39 -37.80
N LEU A 184 13.24 11.24 -36.89
CA LEU A 184 11.87 11.76 -36.93
C LEU A 184 11.65 12.83 -38.01
N ALA A 185 12.72 13.49 -38.49
CA ALA A 185 12.65 14.36 -39.65
C ALA A 185 12.45 13.56 -40.94
N VAL A 186 13.07 12.37 -41.05
CA VAL A 186 12.91 11.45 -42.19
C VAL A 186 11.58 10.69 -42.12
N ASN A 187 11.28 10.10 -40.95
CA ASN A 187 10.06 9.35 -40.70
C ASN A 187 9.38 9.81 -39.40
N PRO A 188 8.42 10.75 -39.49
CA PRO A 188 7.68 11.24 -38.32
C PRO A 188 6.83 10.18 -37.60
N ASN A 189 6.59 9.03 -38.23
CA ASN A 189 5.76 7.93 -37.70
C ASN A 189 6.61 6.70 -37.35
N TYR A 190 7.93 6.85 -37.19
CA TYR A 190 8.79 5.74 -36.81
C TYR A 190 8.36 5.15 -35.47
N ASP A 191 8.22 3.82 -35.42
CA ASP A 191 7.81 3.08 -34.23
C ASP A 191 8.68 3.47 -33.02
N TYR A 192 8.02 4.02 -32.01
CA TYR A 192 8.54 4.52 -30.74
C TYR A 192 9.47 5.73 -30.85
N GLY A 193 9.63 6.33 -32.03
CA GLY A 193 10.57 7.42 -32.28
C GLY A 193 10.33 8.64 -31.38
N HIS A 194 9.08 9.05 -31.21
CA HIS A 194 8.72 10.16 -30.31
C HIS A 194 9.07 9.87 -28.85
N GLY A 195 8.74 8.68 -28.36
CA GLY A 195 9.11 8.25 -27.02
C GLY A 195 10.63 8.16 -26.81
N LEU A 196 11.38 7.64 -27.78
CA LEU A 196 12.84 7.55 -27.72
C LEU A 196 13.48 8.93 -27.60
N LEU A 197 13.10 9.87 -28.48
CA LEU A 197 13.62 11.24 -28.43
C LEU A 197 13.26 11.94 -27.12
N ALA A 198 11.98 11.94 -26.75
CA ALA A 198 11.50 12.66 -25.57
C ALA A 198 12.09 12.11 -24.27
N TYR A 199 12.25 10.78 -24.18
CA TYR A 199 12.82 10.14 -23.00
C TYR A 199 14.33 10.38 -22.89
N GLU A 200 15.08 10.35 -23.99
CA GLU A 200 16.50 10.71 -23.97
C GLU A 200 16.72 12.18 -23.60
N ARG A 201 15.86 13.08 -24.12
CA ARG A 201 15.85 14.49 -23.71
C ARG A 201 15.63 14.65 -22.21
N LEU A 202 14.69 13.91 -21.62
CA LEU A 202 14.49 13.88 -20.17
C LEU A 202 15.73 13.34 -19.42
N HIS A 203 16.42 12.32 -19.93
CA HIS A 203 17.69 11.85 -19.37
C HIS A 203 18.79 12.91 -19.39
N ALA A 204 18.82 13.75 -20.42
CA ALA A 204 19.73 14.87 -20.54
C ALA A 204 19.27 16.13 -19.77
N CYS A 205 18.08 16.11 -19.16
CA CYS A 205 17.36 17.30 -18.69
C CYS A 205 17.25 18.40 -19.77
N ASP A 206 17.22 18.01 -21.05
CA ASP A 206 16.81 18.88 -22.15
C ASP A 206 15.29 18.88 -22.23
N TRP A 207 14.67 20.02 -21.97
CA TRP A 207 13.22 20.14 -21.94
C TRP A 207 12.63 20.79 -23.19
N THR A 208 13.43 20.88 -24.26
CA THR A 208 13.00 21.41 -25.54
C THR A 208 11.79 20.65 -26.07
N GLY A 209 10.67 21.35 -26.22
CA GLY A 209 9.41 20.79 -26.75
C GLY A 209 8.76 19.73 -25.86
N PHE A 210 9.01 19.75 -24.54
CA PHE A 210 8.48 18.74 -23.60
C PHE A 210 6.95 18.58 -23.69
N ALA A 211 6.20 19.68 -23.59
CA ALA A 211 4.73 19.63 -23.59
C ALA A 211 4.15 19.12 -24.92
N GLU A 212 4.71 19.56 -26.05
CA GLU A 212 4.32 19.09 -27.38
C GLU A 212 4.62 17.59 -27.55
N SER A 213 5.80 17.16 -27.13
CA SER A 213 6.21 15.75 -27.20
C SER A 213 5.31 14.86 -26.35
N ALA A 214 5.00 15.27 -25.12
CA ALA A 214 4.07 14.56 -24.24
C ALA A 214 2.68 14.44 -24.87
N ALA A 215 2.13 15.54 -25.41
CA ALA A 215 0.83 15.53 -26.09
C ALA A 215 0.80 14.61 -27.33
N LYS A 216 1.87 14.63 -28.14
CA LYS A 216 2.00 13.76 -29.32
C LYS A 216 2.13 12.28 -28.94
N ILE A 217 2.87 11.98 -27.88
CA ILE A 217 2.99 10.62 -27.35
C ILE A 217 1.62 10.10 -26.89
N ILE A 218 0.94 10.86 -26.03
CA ILE A 218 -0.34 10.47 -25.44
C ILE A 218 -1.42 10.31 -26.51
N SER A 219 -1.54 11.27 -27.44
CA SER A 219 -2.49 11.17 -28.56
C SER A 219 -2.20 9.95 -29.46
N GLY A 220 -0.94 9.67 -29.75
CA GLY A 220 -0.53 8.47 -30.49
C GLY A 220 -0.92 7.18 -29.79
N ILE A 221 -0.71 7.08 -28.47
CA ILE A 221 -1.12 5.90 -27.66
C ILE A 221 -2.64 5.73 -27.73
N LYS A 222 -3.41 6.80 -27.53
CA LYS A 222 -4.89 6.76 -27.61
C LYS A 222 -5.38 6.34 -29.01
N ALA A 223 -4.61 6.66 -30.05
CA ALA A 223 -4.84 6.20 -31.43
C ALA A 223 -4.29 4.79 -31.72
N ARG A 224 -3.85 4.05 -30.69
CA ARG A 224 -3.21 2.73 -30.77
C ARG A 224 -1.94 2.67 -31.64
N GLN A 225 -1.22 3.78 -31.72
CA GLN A 225 0.07 3.85 -32.40
C GLN A 225 1.21 3.53 -31.43
N ARG A 226 2.31 3.03 -31.98
CA ARG A 226 3.56 2.78 -31.24
C ARG A 226 4.31 4.09 -31.00
N SER A 227 3.69 5.10 -30.40
CA SER A 227 4.34 6.42 -30.23
C SER A 227 5.42 6.41 -29.14
N CYS A 228 5.26 5.61 -28.09
CA CYS A 228 6.17 5.51 -26.95
C CYS A 228 6.14 4.10 -26.34
N LYS A 229 7.29 3.64 -25.82
CA LYS A 229 7.35 2.35 -25.12
C LYS A 229 6.70 2.50 -23.75
N SER A 230 6.26 1.37 -23.19
CA SER A 230 5.46 1.35 -21.96
C SER A 230 6.20 1.90 -20.73
N LEU A 231 7.49 1.60 -20.55
CA LEU A 231 8.28 2.14 -19.43
C LEU A 231 8.53 3.67 -19.53
N PRO A 232 9.03 4.21 -20.66
CA PRO A 232 9.17 5.67 -20.81
C PRO A 232 7.89 6.48 -20.62
N LEU A 233 6.71 5.93 -20.95
CA LEU A 233 5.42 6.61 -20.79
C LEU A 233 5.17 7.09 -19.35
N MET A 234 5.73 6.41 -18.35
CA MET A 234 5.62 6.78 -16.92
C MET A 234 6.11 8.18 -16.61
N ALA A 235 7.01 8.74 -17.42
CA ALA A 235 7.48 10.11 -17.27
C ALA A 235 6.53 11.16 -17.89
N PHE A 236 5.55 10.75 -18.70
CA PHE A 236 4.72 11.64 -19.52
C PHE A 236 3.22 11.57 -19.21
N SER A 237 2.70 10.44 -18.71
CA SER A 237 1.27 10.28 -18.41
C SER A 237 1.01 9.80 -17.00
N ASP A 238 0.02 10.44 -16.37
CA ASP A 238 -0.56 10.09 -15.06
C ASP A 238 -1.91 9.36 -15.20
N ASP A 239 -2.29 8.94 -16.41
CA ASP A 239 -3.57 8.29 -16.68
C ASP A 239 -3.39 6.77 -16.80
N CYS A 240 -4.00 6.00 -15.89
CA CYS A 240 -3.96 4.55 -15.91
C CYS A 240 -4.48 3.92 -17.23
N ALA A 241 -5.41 4.57 -17.94
CA ALA A 241 -5.88 4.10 -19.24
C ALA A 241 -4.80 4.22 -20.33
N ASP A 242 -4.01 5.30 -20.31
CA ASP A 242 -2.88 5.46 -21.23
C ASP A 242 -1.84 4.35 -21.01
N HIS A 243 -1.56 4.03 -19.74
CA HIS A 243 -0.66 2.94 -19.35
C HIS A 243 -1.17 1.59 -19.85
N GLN A 244 -2.46 1.30 -19.69
CA GLN A 244 -3.06 0.04 -20.18
C GLN A 244 -2.93 -0.10 -21.70
N ILE A 245 -3.31 0.95 -22.46
CA ILE A 245 -3.25 0.91 -23.92
C ILE A 245 -1.81 0.75 -24.40
N SER A 246 -0.87 1.50 -23.80
CA SER A 246 0.55 1.41 -24.13
C SER A 246 1.14 0.03 -23.83
N ALA A 247 0.81 -0.56 -22.68
CA ALA A 247 1.23 -1.90 -22.33
C ALA A 247 0.68 -2.95 -23.31
N GLN A 248 -0.60 -2.85 -23.71
CA GLN A 248 -1.19 -3.75 -24.72
C GLN A 248 -0.50 -3.65 -26.09
N ILE A 249 -0.20 -2.43 -26.54
CA ILE A 249 0.55 -2.21 -27.79
C ILE A 249 1.95 -2.81 -27.69
N PHE A 250 2.62 -2.63 -26.55
CA PHE A 250 3.96 -3.18 -26.33
C PHE A 250 3.95 -4.72 -26.25
N ALA A 251 2.91 -5.30 -25.63
CA ALA A 251 2.71 -6.74 -25.48
C ALA A 251 2.56 -7.48 -26.82
N GLU A 252 2.17 -6.82 -27.92
CA GLU A 252 2.07 -7.42 -29.26
C GLU A 252 3.38 -8.10 -29.72
N ARG A 253 4.52 -7.65 -29.19
CA ARG A 253 5.85 -8.23 -29.46
C ARG A 253 6.06 -9.60 -28.83
N PHE A 254 5.21 -9.98 -27.86
CA PHE A 254 5.31 -11.19 -27.07
C PHE A 254 4.02 -12.02 -27.21
N PRO A 255 3.71 -12.53 -28.41
CA PRO A 255 2.45 -13.25 -28.65
C PRO A 255 2.38 -14.54 -27.83
N VAL A 256 1.17 -14.90 -27.40
CA VAL A 256 0.87 -16.16 -26.72
C VAL A 256 1.39 -17.34 -27.56
N SER A 257 2.08 -18.28 -26.93
CA SER A 257 2.56 -19.47 -27.61
C SER A 257 1.42 -20.36 -28.08
N LYS A 258 1.46 -20.80 -29.34
CA LYS A 258 0.49 -21.77 -29.89
C LYS A 258 0.59 -23.17 -29.27
N LYS A 259 1.69 -23.44 -28.55
CA LYS A 259 1.98 -24.72 -27.87
C LYS A 259 2.34 -24.44 -26.41
N PRO A 260 1.33 -24.15 -25.55
CA PRO A 260 1.57 -23.94 -24.13
C PRO A 260 2.21 -25.19 -23.51
N LEU A 261 3.11 -24.98 -22.55
CA LEU A 261 3.86 -26.05 -21.89
C LEU A 261 3.07 -26.70 -20.74
N TRP A 262 2.38 -25.88 -19.95
CA TRP A 262 1.41 -26.33 -18.97
C TRP A 262 0.01 -26.24 -19.58
N THR A 263 -0.75 -27.32 -19.42
CA THR A 263 -2.07 -27.52 -20.03
C THR A 263 -3.15 -27.92 -19.02
N GLY A 264 -2.86 -27.82 -17.71
CA GLY A 264 -3.78 -28.12 -16.62
C GLY A 264 -3.37 -29.31 -15.75
N GLU A 265 -2.14 -29.81 -15.90
CA GLU A 265 -1.61 -30.89 -15.07
C GLU A 265 -1.44 -30.42 -13.61
N ARG A 266 -1.68 -31.35 -12.67
CA ARG A 266 -1.46 -31.14 -11.24
C ARG A 266 -0.14 -31.78 -10.82
N TYR A 267 0.57 -31.13 -9.91
CA TYR A 267 1.85 -31.61 -9.41
C TYR A 267 1.68 -32.34 -8.07
N GLY A 268 2.47 -33.40 -7.86
CA GLY A 268 2.36 -34.31 -6.72
C GLY A 268 3.40 -34.11 -5.62
N HIS A 269 4.08 -32.96 -5.60
CA HIS A 269 5.10 -32.64 -4.61
C HIS A 269 4.47 -32.08 -3.32
N LYS A 270 5.24 -32.01 -2.23
CA LYS A 270 4.73 -31.68 -0.88
C LYS A 270 4.76 -30.18 -0.55
N LYS A 271 5.68 -29.43 -1.17
CA LYS A 271 5.93 -28.01 -0.90
C LYS A 271 5.58 -27.21 -2.14
N ILE A 272 5.08 -26.00 -1.96
CA ILE A 272 4.82 -25.09 -3.09
C ILE A 272 6.17 -24.68 -3.67
N ARG A 273 6.40 -24.98 -4.95
CA ARG A 273 7.58 -24.59 -5.71
C ARG A 273 7.37 -23.20 -6.30
N LEU A 274 8.14 -22.24 -5.80
CA LEU A 274 8.05 -20.82 -6.14
C LEU A 274 9.30 -20.39 -6.92
N ALA A 275 9.12 -19.87 -8.13
CA ALA A 275 10.23 -19.34 -8.93
C ALA A 275 10.18 -17.80 -9.03
N TYR A 276 11.34 -17.16 -8.87
CA TYR A 276 11.53 -15.74 -9.16
C TYR A 276 12.41 -15.59 -10.40
N VAL A 277 11.91 -14.87 -11.41
CA VAL A 277 12.63 -14.61 -12.67
C VAL A 277 13.04 -13.15 -12.69
N SER A 278 14.34 -12.87 -12.84
CA SER A 278 14.82 -11.48 -12.86
C SER A 278 16.21 -11.31 -13.47
N PRO A 279 16.47 -10.24 -14.23
CA PRO A 279 17.83 -9.81 -14.57
C PRO A 279 18.56 -9.14 -13.39
N ASP A 280 17.83 -8.84 -12.31
CA ASP A 280 18.29 -7.89 -11.30
C ASP A 280 18.62 -8.55 -9.95
N LEU A 281 18.89 -9.85 -9.95
CA LEU A 281 19.47 -10.56 -8.80
C LEU A 281 20.97 -10.22 -8.65
N ARG A 282 21.30 -8.93 -8.52
CA ARG A 282 22.63 -8.32 -8.45
C ARG A 282 22.55 -6.99 -7.67
N GLU A 283 23.61 -6.18 -7.62
CA GLU A 283 23.59 -4.80 -7.09
C GLU A 283 22.66 -3.91 -7.92
N HIS A 284 21.37 -4.00 -7.58
CA HIS A 284 20.25 -3.36 -8.25
C HIS A 284 19.12 -3.13 -7.23
N PRO A 285 18.28 -2.10 -7.41
CA PRO A 285 17.13 -1.84 -6.54
C PRO A 285 16.28 -3.07 -6.22
N VAL A 286 15.95 -3.92 -7.21
CA VAL A 286 15.19 -5.16 -6.96
C VAL A 286 15.91 -6.08 -5.97
N GLY A 287 17.22 -6.29 -6.15
CA GLY A 287 18.03 -7.08 -5.22
C GLY A 287 18.02 -6.50 -3.80
N HIS A 288 18.19 -5.19 -3.64
CA HIS A 288 18.18 -4.54 -2.32
C HIS A 288 16.81 -4.62 -1.62
N LEU A 289 15.72 -4.57 -2.37
CA LEU A 289 14.37 -4.65 -1.82
C LEU A 289 13.99 -6.10 -1.44
N MET A 290 14.47 -7.09 -2.19
CA MET A 290 14.01 -8.48 -2.09
C MET A 290 14.96 -9.43 -1.37
N ALA A 291 16.25 -9.10 -1.21
CA ALA A 291 17.22 -10.02 -0.60
C ALA A 291 16.75 -10.55 0.77
N GLY A 292 16.30 -9.64 1.65
CA GLY A 292 15.71 -10.02 2.93
C GLY A 292 14.46 -10.89 2.79
N ILE A 293 13.59 -10.64 1.80
CA ILE A 293 12.41 -11.47 1.55
C ILE A 293 12.80 -12.90 1.18
N PHE A 294 13.78 -13.07 0.29
CA PHE A 294 14.25 -14.39 -0.12
C PHE A 294 14.82 -15.20 1.06
N GLU A 295 15.50 -14.53 1.98
CA GLU A 295 16.08 -15.13 3.20
C GLU A 295 15.02 -15.60 4.21
N HIS A 296 13.82 -15.01 4.20
CA HIS A 296 12.78 -15.26 5.20
C HIS A 296 11.73 -16.30 4.79
N HIS A 297 11.75 -16.80 3.55
CA HIS A 297 10.77 -17.80 3.12
C HIS A 297 10.76 -19.04 4.01
N ASP A 298 9.57 -19.49 4.39
CA ASP A 298 9.36 -20.70 5.17
C ASP A 298 9.70 -21.94 4.33
N LYS A 299 10.93 -22.40 4.49
CA LYS A 299 11.47 -23.59 3.84
C LYS A 299 10.74 -24.87 4.19
N SER A 300 9.86 -24.90 5.20
CA SER A 300 8.99 -26.05 5.47
C SER A 300 7.82 -26.15 4.50
N ARG A 301 7.34 -25.00 3.99
CA ARG A 301 6.18 -24.87 3.09
C ARG A 301 6.57 -24.63 1.63
N PHE A 302 7.66 -23.91 1.39
CA PHE A 302 8.10 -23.49 0.06
C PHE A 302 9.45 -24.11 -0.33
N GLU A 303 9.61 -24.43 -1.61
CA GLU A 303 10.90 -24.68 -2.27
C GLU A 303 11.12 -23.51 -3.25
N THR A 304 12.12 -22.67 -3.00
CA THR A 304 12.33 -21.44 -3.78
C THR A 304 13.43 -21.59 -4.82
N VAL A 305 13.15 -21.10 -6.03
CA VAL A 305 14.05 -21.15 -7.19
C VAL A 305 14.29 -19.75 -7.73
N ALA A 306 15.54 -19.36 -7.89
CA ALA A 306 15.93 -18.16 -8.63
C ALA A 306 16.28 -18.51 -10.08
N ILE A 307 15.72 -17.79 -11.02
CA ILE A 307 16.08 -17.82 -12.44
C ILE A 307 16.66 -16.45 -12.79
N SER A 308 17.99 -16.39 -12.79
CA SER A 308 18.72 -15.14 -13.03
C SER A 308 18.99 -14.94 -14.51
N LEU A 309 18.50 -13.83 -15.05
CA LEU A 309 18.70 -13.41 -16.45
C LEU A 309 19.90 -12.47 -16.63
N GLY A 310 20.46 -11.97 -15.53
CA GLY A 310 21.49 -10.94 -15.52
C GLY A 310 22.86 -11.47 -15.12
N ILE A 311 23.86 -10.58 -15.17
CA ILE A 311 25.24 -10.94 -14.86
C ILE A 311 25.41 -11.35 -13.39
N ASP A 312 26.33 -12.27 -13.14
CA ASP A 312 26.88 -12.48 -11.81
C ASP A 312 27.94 -11.41 -11.54
N ASP A 313 27.54 -10.37 -10.82
CA ASP A 313 28.38 -9.23 -10.48
C ASP A 313 29.33 -9.49 -9.29
N LYS A 314 29.31 -10.71 -8.72
CA LYS A 314 30.13 -11.13 -7.58
C LYS A 314 29.97 -10.26 -6.33
N SER A 315 28.86 -9.53 -6.23
CA SER A 315 28.60 -8.64 -5.11
C SER A 315 28.27 -9.40 -3.81
N ARG A 316 28.36 -8.67 -2.69
CA ARG A 316 27.87 -9.16 -1.39
C ARG A 316 26.37 -9.47 -1.46
N LEU A 317 25.60 -8.62 -2.14
CA LEU A 317 24.16 -8.82 -2.32
C LEU A 317 23.85 -10.08 -3.14
N ARG A 318 24.57 -10.32 -4.23
CA ARG A 318 24.47 -11.57 -5.02
C ARG A 318 24.76 -12.80 -4.18
N SER A 319 25.79 -12.73 -3.33
CA SER A 319 26.18 -13.83 -2.44
C SER A 319 25.09 -14.15 -1.41
N ARG A 320 24.42 -13.13 -0.86
CA ARG A 320 23.25 -13.31 0.03
C ARG A 320 22.12 -14.05 -0.68
N MET A 321 21.75 -13.60 -1.88
CA MET A 321 20.69 -14.23 -2.66
C MET A 321 21.03 -15.68 -3.03
N LEU A 322 22.28 -15.97 -3.43
CA LEU A 322 22.73 -17.35 -3.69
C LEU A 322 22.54 -18.28 -2.49
N ALA A 323 22.75 -17.78 -1.27
CA ALA A 323 22.58 -18.56 -0.04
C ALA A 323 21.10 -18.72 0.38
N ALA A 324 20.21 -17.83 -0.07
CA ALA A 324 18.80 -17.81 0.33
C ALA A 324 17.92 -18.80 -0.46
N PHE A 325 18.24 -19.07 -1.71
CA PHE A 325 17.45 -19.94 -2.59
C PHE A 325 17.78 -21.42 -2.43
N ASP A 326 16.77 -22.30 -2.55
CA ASP A 326 17.00 -23.75 -2.61
C ASP A 326 17.70 -24.15 -3.93
N LYS A 327 17.39 -23.42 -5.02
CA LYS A 327 18.09 -23.52 -6.31
C LYS A 327 18.31 -22.15 -6.92
N PHE A 328 19.51 -21.92 -7.44
CA PHE A 328 19.85 -20.70 -8.16
C PHE A 328 20.36 -21.04 -9.56
N ILE A 329 19.66 -20.57 -10.59
CA ILE A 329 19.90 -20.92 -11.99
C ILE A 329 20.37 -19.67 -12.74
N ASP A 330 21.56 -19.75 -13.35
CA ASP A 330 22.01 -18.76 -14.33
C ASP A 330 21.43 -19.11 -15.71
N ALA A 331 20.46 -18.32 -16.15
CA ALA A 331 19.71 -18.55 -17.38
C ALA A 331 20.11 -17.58 -18.51
N ARG A 332 21.20 -16.81 -18.37
CA ARG A 332 21.64 -15.84 -19.38
C ARG A 332 21.82 -16.44 -20.78
N ALA A 333 22.44 -17.61 -20.84
CA ALA A 333 22.74 -18.30 -22.10
C ALA A 333 21.54 -19.08 -22.67
N MET A 334 20.42 -19.13 -21.94
CA MET A 334 19.26 -19.91 -22.34
C MET A 334 18.30 -19.09 -23.22
N THR A 335 17.70 -19.75 -24.21
CA THR A 335 16.57 -19.21 -24.95
C THR A 335 15.32 -19.16 -24.06
N SER A 336 14.35 -18.32 -24.40
CA SER A 336 13.15 -18.12 -23.56
C SER A 336 12.32 -19.41 -23.47
N ARG A 337 12.32 -20.19 -24.55
CA ARG A 337 11.71 -21.52 -24.59
C ARG A 337 12.39 -22.50 -23.65
N GLN A 338 13.73 -22.55 -23.63
CA GLN A 338 14.47 -23.42 -22.72
C GLN A 338 14.23 -23.05 -21.25
N ILE A 339 14.14 -21.75 -20.93
CA ILE A 339 13.80 -21.29 -19.57
C ILE A 339 12.40 -21.75 -19.18
N ALA A 340 11.44 -21.63 -20.10
CA ALA A 340 10.06 -22.08 -19.89
C ALA A 340 9.97 -23.61 -19.71
N GLU A 341 10.70 -24.38 -20.53
CA GLU A 341 10.80 -25.85 -20.42
C GLU A 341 11.42 -26.26 -19.08
N LEU A 342 12.48 -25.57 -18.64
CA LEU A 342 13.11 -25.81 -17.35
C LEU A 342 12.13 -25.62 -16.18
N MET A 343 11.32 -24.55 -16.18
CA MET A 343 10.30 -24.34 -15.16
C MET A 343 9.22 -25.43 -15.18
N ARG A 344 8.84 -25.89 -16.38
CA ARG A 344 7.87 -26.98 -16.55
C ARG A 344 8.41 -28.31 -16.03
N GLU A 345 9.69 -28.60 -16.28
CA GLU A 345 10.40 -29.80 -15.79
C GLU A 345 10.58 -29.80 -14.27
N MET A 346 10.82 -28.63 -13.68
CA MET A 346 10.89 -28.46 -12.22
C MET A 346 9.52 -28.48 -11.54
N GLU A 347 8.42 -28.54 -12.30
CA GLU A 347 7.05 -28.50 -11.78
C GLU A 347 6.82 -27.27 -10.87
N ILE A 348 7.28 -26.09 -11.32
CA ILE A 348 7.04 -24.83 -10.60
C ILE A 348 5.53 -24.55 -10.55
N ASP A 349 5.00 -24.24 -9.37
CA ASP A 349 3.58 -23.93 -9.16
C ASP A 349 3.27 -22.46 -9.45
N VAL A 350 4.11 -21.57 -8.89
CA VAL A 350 3.95 -20.12 -8.97
C VAL A 350 5.26 -19.53 -9.49
N VAL A 351 5.17 -18.71 -10.54
CA VAL A 351 6.30 -17.91 -11.01
C VAL A 351 6.01 -16.43 -10.82
N VAL A 352 7.02 -15.70 -10.36
CA VAL A 352 6.99 -14.25 -10.15
C VAL A 352 7.97 -13.59 -11.11
N ASP A 353 7.45 -12.78 -12.03
CA ASP A 353 8.24 -11.86 -12.85
C ASP A 353 8.60 -10.64 -12.01
N LEU A 354 9.89 -10.50 -11.70
CA LEU A 354 10.43 -9.34 -10.98
C LEU A 354 11.03 -8.28 -11.92
N ALA A 355 10.80 -8.39 -13.22
CA ALA A 355 11.39 -7.51 -14.23
C ALA A 355 10.32 -6.74 -15.00
N GLY A 356 9.30 -7.43 -15.54
CA GLY A 356 8.31 -6.87 -16.44
C GLY A 356 8.94 -6.22 -17.68
N TYR A 357 8.55 -4.99 -18.05
CA TYR A 357 9.08 -4.27 -19.23
C TYR A 357 10.30 -3.38 -18.93
N THR A 358 11.23 -3.88 -18.12
CA THR A 358 12.51 -3.23 -17.81
C THR A 358 13.66 -3.76 -18.68
N ALA A 359 14.87 -3.23 -18.49
CA ALA A 359 16.05 -3.66 -19.25
C ALA A 359 16.40 -5.13 -18.97
N ASP A 360 16.93 -5.82 -19.98
CA ASP A 360 17.36 -7.23 -19.91
C ASP A 360 16.25 -8.23 -19.51
N SER A 361 14.97 -7.81 -19.52
CA SER A 361 13.85 -8.70 -19.22
C SER A 361 13.57 -9.68 -20.36
N ARG A 362 12.94 -10.80 -20.02
CA ARG A 362 12.57 -11.89 -20.96
C ARG A 362 11.11 -12.26 -20.80
N THR A 363 10.22 -11.30 -20.99
CA THR A 363 8.75 -11.47 -20.82
C THR A 363 8.18 -12.59 -21.70
N ASP A 364 8.80 -12.87 -22.85
CA ASP A 364 8.43 -13.95 -23.76
C ASP A 364 8.53 -15.35 -23.15
N VAL A 365 9.30 -15.54 -22.06
CA VAL A 365 9.32 -16.79 -21.28
C VAL A 365 7.90 -17.15 -20.81
N PHE A 366 7.15 -16.18 -20.29
CA PHE A 366 5.81 -16.39 -19.72
C PHE A 366 4.74 -16.64 -20.79
N ALA A 367 4.97 -16.19 -22.03
CA ALA A 367 4.06 -16.42 -23.15
C ALA A 367 3.95 -17.91 -23.53
N HIS A 368 4.91 -18.74 -23.10
CA HIS A 368 4.87 -20.20 -23.27
C HIS A 368 3.99 -20.93 -22.26
N ARG A 369 3.39 -20.21 -21.29
CA ARG A 369 2.64 -20.78 -20.17
C ARG A 369 3.37 -21.97 -19.52
N PRO A 370 4.58 -21.77 -18.97
CA PRO A 370 5.35 -22.83 -18.32
C PRO A 370 4.75 -23.37 -17.03
N VAL A 371 3.95 -22.57 -16.32
CA VAL A 371 3.50 -22.89 -14.95
C VAL A 371 2.00 -22.58 -14.76
N PRO A 372 1.36 -23.13 -13.70
CA PRO A 372 -0.04 -22.90 -13.39
C PRO A 372 -0.40 -21.43 -13.10
N ALA A 373 0.41 -20.72 -12.29
CA ALA A 373 0.16 -19.34 -11.89
C ALA A 373 1.36 -18.41 -12.16
N GLN A 374 1.12 -17.30 -12.86
CA GLN A 374 2.13 -16.30 -13.23
C GLN A 374 1.77 -14.92 -12.67
N ALA A 375 2.68 -14.31 -11.92
CA ALA A 375 2.46 -13.01 -11.28
C ALA A 375 3.52 -11.98 -11.70
N ASN A 376 3.08 -10.79 -12.09
CA ASN A 376 3.92 -9.60 -12.20
C ASN A 376 4.07 -8.96 -10.81
N PHE A 377 5.30 -8.68 -10.39
CA PHE A 377 5.56 -8.03 -9.12
C PHE A 377 6.82 -7.16 -9.15
N LEU A 378 6.71 -5.99 -8.51
CA LEU A 378 7.81 -5.11 -8.10
C LEU A 378 8.58 -4.39 -9.22
N GLY A 379 9.26 -5.12 -10.10
CA GLY A 379 10.24 -4.53 -11.02
C GLY A 379 9.66 -3.56 -12.03
N TYR A 380 8.45 -3.84 -12.50
CA TYR A 380 7.73 -3.01 -13.46
C TYR A 380 6.44 -2.44 -12.84
N PRO A 381 6.36 -1.10 -12.65
CA PRO A 381 5.24 -0.47 -11.95
C PRO A 381 4.04 -0.22 -12.88
N GLY A 382 3.45 -1.28 -13.43
CA GLY A 382 2.31 -1.20 -14.33
C GLY A 382 1.81 -2.56 -14.82
N THR A 383 0.68 -2.54 -15.52
CA THR A 383 0.11 -3.69 -16.24
C THR A 383 1.05 -4.18 -17.34
N MET A 384 1.17 -5.50 -17.50
CA MET A 384 1.88 -6.11 -18.60
C MET A 384 1.06 -6.05 -19.89
N GLY A 385 -0.25 -5.81 -19.84
CA GLY A 385 -1.09 -5.76 -21.04
C GLY A 385 -1.18 -7.09 -21.81
N THR A 386 -0.78 -8.21 -21.18
CA THR A 386 -0.80 -9.55 -21.75
C THR A 386 -2.02 -10.33 -21.26
N SER A 387 -2.39 -11.40 -21.98
CA SER A 387 -3.45 -12.32 -21.56
C SER A 387 -2.96 -13.52 -20.75
N TYR A 388 -1.64 -13.70 -20.63
CA TYR A 388 -1.02 -14.87 -20.00
C TYR A 388 -0.41 -14.58 -18.62
N MET A 389 -0.23 -13.31 -18.24
CA MET A 389 0.09 -12.94 -16.86
C MET A 389 -1.20 -12.94 -16.04
N ASP A 390 -1.29 -13.82 -15.04
CA ASP A 390 -2.55 -14.05 -14.31
C ASP A 390 -2.78 -12.97 -13.26
N TYR A 391 -1.72 -12.58 -12.55
CA TYR A 391 -1.81 -11.70 -11.38
C TYR A 391 -0.84 -10.52 -11.45
N ILE A 392 -1.22 -9.42 -10.81
CA ILE A 392 -0.31 -8.34 -10.43
C ILE A 392 -0.39 -8.14 -8.91
N ILE A 393 0.76 -8.18 -8.25
CA ILE A 393 0.84 -7.98 -6.79
C ILE A 393 1.01 -6.49 -6.52
N ALA A 394 0.07 -5.91 -5.75
CA ALA A 394 0.01 -4.49 -5.43
C ALA A 394 -0.54 -4.26 -4.01
N ASP A 395 -0.76 -2.99 -3.66
CA ASP A 395 -1.53 -2.57 -2.49
C ASP A 395 -2.67 -1.63 -2.93
N LYS A 396 -3.58 -1.33 -1.99
CA LYS A 396 -4.77 -0.52 -2.27
C LYS A 396 -4.48 0.96 -2.50
N HIS A 397 -3.29 1.45 -2.16
CA HIS A 397 -2.89 2.83 -2.40
C HIS A 397 -2.34 2.98 -3.81
N VAL A 398 -1.50 2.05 -4.26
CA VAL A 398 -0.90 2.07 -5.60
C VAL A 398 -1.91 1.68 -6.69
N ILE A 399 -2.69 0.61 -6.47
CA ILE A 399 -3.81 0.24 -7.33
C ILE A 399 -5.10 0.26 -6.51
N PRO A 400 -5.76 1.42 -6.36
CA PRO A 400 -7.03 1.45 -5.68
C PRO A 400 -8.09 0.65 -6.45
N PRO A 401 -9.13 0.10 -5.79
CA PRO A 401 -10.10 -0.80 -6.42
C PRO A 401 -10.72 -0.26 -7.71
N GLU A 402 -10.96 1.05 -7.78
CA GLU A 402 -11.49 1.75 -8.95
C GLU A 402 -10.54 1.74 -10.17
N HIS A 403 -9.24 1.49 -9.97
CA HIS A 403 -8.27 1.41 -11.06
C HIS A 403 -8.10 -0.01 -11.62
N GLN A 404 -8.64 -1.04 -10.96
CA GLN A 404 -8.51 -2.44 -11.43
C GLN A 404 -8.92 -2.67 -12.90
N PRO A 405 -9.97 -2.00 -13.45
CA PRO A 405 -10.33 -2.17 -14.87
C PRO A 405 -9.21 -1.83 -15.86
N PHE A 406 -8.20 -1.05 -15.44
CA PHE A 406 -7.05 -0.66 -16.27
C PHE A 406 -5.87 -1.64 -16.18
N TYR A 407 -6.01 -2.74 -15.46
CA TYR A 407 -5.02 -3.81 -15.38
C TYR A 407 -5.55 -5.06 -16.07
N ASN A 408 -4.70 -5.70 -16.86
CA ASN A 408 -5.09 -6.92 -17.59
C ASN A 408 -5.01 -8.14 -16.68
N GLU A 409 -4.12 -8.08 -15.69
CA GLU A 409 -3.94 -9.09 -14.65
C GLU A 409 -4.97 -8.91 -13.52
N LYS A 410 -5.24 -10.00 -12.80
CA LYS A 410 -6.00 -9.93 -11.56
C LYS A 410 -5.14 -9.28 -10.47
N VAL A 411 -5.61 -8.15 -9.95
CA VAL A 411 -4.93 -7.47 -8.85
C VAL A 411 -5.09 -8.26 -7.56
N VAL A 412 -3.96 -8.57 -6.90
CA VAL A 412 -3.95 -9.15 -5.55
C VAL A 412 -3.25 -8.19 -4.58
N TYR A 413 -3.84 -8.04 -3.41
CA TYR A 413 -3.44 -7.00 -2.47
C TYR A 413 -2.62 -7.54 -1.31
N LEU A 414 -1.44 -6.96 -1.14
CA LEU A 414 -0.76 -6.92 0.15
C LEU A 414 -1.50 -5.94 1.09
N PRO A 415 -1.48 -6.18 2.41
CA PRO A 415 -2.30 -5.42 3.36
C PRO A 415 -1.86 -3.97 3.53
N ASP A 416 -0.55 -3.70 3.52
CA ASP A 416 0.01 -2.40 3.89
C ASP A 416 0.65 -1.64 2.70
N ALA A 417 1.73 -2.19 2.13
CA ALA A 417 2.43 -1.65 0.95
C ALA A 417 2.86 -2.79 0.02
N TYR A 418 3.01 -2.50 -1.28
CA TYR A 418 3.50 -3.46 -2.28
C TYR A 418 5.02 -3.53 -2.37
N LEU A 419 5.73 -2.48 -1.96
CA LEU A 419 7.18 -2.39 -2.10
C LEU A 419 7.82 -2.79 -0.77
N PRO A 420 8.58 -3.91 -0.73
CA PRO A 420 9.22 -4.38 0.50
C PRO A 420 10.43 -3.53 0.86
N THR A 421 10.91 -3.68 2.09
CA THR A 421 12.24 -3.18 2.48
C THR A 421 13.04 -4.31 3.14
N ASP A 422 14.36 -4.21 3.08
CA ASP A 422 15.28 -5.15 3.72
C ASP A 422 15.79 -4.58 5.06
N ALA A 423 15.18 -5.04 6.15
CA ALA A 423 15.52 -4.64 7.52
C ALA A 423 16.95 -5.05 7.94
N SER A 424 17.62 -5.94 7.20
CA SER A 424 19.02 -6.30 7.47
C SER A 424 20.01 -5.19 7.08
N VAL A 425 19.59 -4.24 6.23
CA VAL A 425 20.45 -3.13 5.81
C VAL A 425 20.62 -2.15 6.97
N LYS A 426 21.80 -2.16 7.58
CA LYS A 426 22.16 -1.26 8.67
C LYS A 426 22.82 0.00 8.11
N ILE A 427 22.14 1.13 8.25
CA ILE A 427 22.69 2.43 7.84
C ILE A 427 24.01 2.69 8.58
N SER A 428 25.03 3.15 7.85
CA SER A 428 26.37 3.45 8.41
C SER A 428 26.27 4.39 9.61
N GLU A 429 27.02 4.10 10.69
CA GLU A 429 27.07 4.97 11.87
C GLU A 429 27.74 6.30 11.54
N ARG A 430 28.77 6.27 10.68
CA ARG A 430 29.43 7.47 10.18
C ARG A 430 28.49 8.21 9.23
N THR A 431 28.03 9.37 9.66
CA THR A 431 27.29 10.29 8.79
C THR A 431 28.26 11.31 8.21
N PRO A 432 28.40 11.44 6.87
CA PRO A 432 29.24 12.47 6.28
C PRO A 432 28.70 13.85 6.65
N THR A 433 29.58 14.85 6.82
CA THR A 433 29.15 16.23 7.11
C THR A 433 28.51 16.89 5.90
N ARG A 434 27.79 18.00 6.10
CA ARG A 434 27.27 18.81 4.99
C ARG A 434 28.39 19.28 4.06
N GLN A 435 29.51 19.73 4.61
CA GLN A 435 30.68 20.13 3.83
C GLN A 435 31.26 18.99 2.98
N GLU A 436 31.38 17.77 3.54
CA GLU A 436 31.81 16.58 2.78
C GLU A 436 30.86 16.23 1.63
N CYS A 437 29.57 16.58 1.77
CA CYS A 437 28.54 16.42 0.76
C CYS A 437 28.45 17.59 -0.23
N GLY A 438 29.26 18.64 -0.08
CA GLY A 438 29.18 19.87 -0.88
C GLY A 438 27.95 20.74 -0.58
N LEU A 439 27.35 20.56 0.59
CA LEU A 439 26.17 21.28 1.07
C LEU A 439 26.58 22.45 1.99
N PRO A 440 25.77 23.51 2.09
CA PRO A 440 26.00 24.59 3.04
C PRO A 440 25.79 24.12 4.48
N ASP A 441 26.58 24.65 5.43
CA ASP A 441 26.48 24.29 6.84
C ASP A 441 25.13 24.66 7.47
N THR A 442 24.48 25.71 6.97
CA THR A 442 23.18 26.21 7.42
C THR A 442 22.19 26.32 6.26
N GLY A 443 20.90 26.33 6.58
CA GLY A 443 19.82 26.42 5.58
C GLY A 443 19.16 25.07 5.28
N VAL A 444 17.99 25.12 4.65
CA VAL A 444 17.20 23.91 4.33
C VAL A 444 17.82 23.19 3.14
N VAL A 445 18.02 21.89 3.27
CA VAL A 445 18.45 21.02 2.17
C VAL A 445 17.24 20.25 1.65
N PHE A 446 16.65 20.74 0.55
CA PHE A 446 15.72 19.94 -0.23
C PHE A 446 16.48 18.84 -0.96
N CYS A 447 15.97 17.61 -0.99
CA CYS A 447 16.66 16.48 -1.60
C CYS A 447 15.73 15.76 -2.58
N SER A 448 16.24 15.39 -3.75
CA SER A 448 15.59 14.44 -4.64
C SER A 448 16.63 13.56 -5.31
N PHE A 449 16.80 12.34 -4.81
CA PHE A 449 17.72 11.34 -5.39
C PHE A 449 17.06 10.48 -6.47
N SER A 450 15.94 10.96 -7.02
CA SER A 450 15.31 10.38 -8.20
C SER A 450 16.22 10.47 -9.43
N HIS A 451 15.95 9.62 -10.42
CA HIS A 451 16.65 9.67 -11.70
C HIS A 451 16.23 10.91 -12.51
N ASP A 452 17.17 11.51 -13.26
CA ASP A 452 16.95 12.70 -14.11
C ASP A 452 15.66 12.67 -14.94
N TYR A 453 15.32 11.53 -15.56
CA TYR A 453 14.11 11.42 -16.39
C TYR A 453 12.79 11.52 -15.61
N LYS A 454 12.81 11.52 -14.28
CA LYS A 454 11.65 11.75 -13.42
C LYS A 454 11.46 13.25 -13.10
N ILE A 455 12.46 14.08 -13.43
CA ILE A 455 12.42 15.53 -13.24
C ILE A 455 11.95 16.16 -14.55
N ASN A 456 10.81 16.85 -14.50
CA ASN A 456 10.22 17.53 -15.64
C ASN A 456 10.04 19.03 -15.36
N PRO A 457 9.77 19.85 -16.39
CA PRO A 457 9.67 21.30 -16.23
C PRO A 457 8.59 21.73 -15.21
N PRO A 458 7.35 21.22 -15.25
CA PRO A 458 6.32 21.65 -14.29
C PRO A 458 6.72 21.42 -12.83
N LEU A 459 7.34 20.28 -12.53
CA LEU A 459 7.82 19.97 -11.19
C LEU A 459 9.02 20.83 -10.81
N PHE A 460 9.97 21.03 -11.73
CA PHE A 460 11.14 21.85 -11.48
C PHE A 460 10.78 23.33 -11.25
N ASP A 461 9.73 23.84 -11.90
CA ASP A 461 9.19 25.17 -11.64
C ASP A 461 8.77 25.33 -10.16
N ILE A 462 8.13 24.30 -9.59
CA ILE A 462 7.78 24.26 -8.16
C ILE A 462 9.04 24.33 -7.31
N TRP A 463 10.04 23.48 -7.62
CA TRP A 463 11.28 23.44 -6.85
C TRP A 463 12.04 24.77 -6.91
N MET A 464 12.06 25.45 -8.05
CA MET A 464 12.68 26.77 -8.16
C MET A 464 11.92 27.83 -7.37
N ARG A 465 10.58 27.78 -7.35
CA ARG A 465 9.78 28.66 -6.48
C ARG A 465 10.03 28.39 -4.99
N LEU A 466 10.22 27.14 -4.58
CA LEU A 466 10.61 26.79 -3.21
C LEU A 466 11.98 27.37 -2.86
N LEU A 467 12.97 27.24 -3.76
CA LEU A 467 14.28 27.85 -3.56
C LEU A 467 14.19 29.39 -3.48
N ALA A 468 13.38 30.04 -4.32
CA ALA A 468 13.17 31.48 -4.26
C ALA A 468 12.57 31.93 -2.90
N GLN A 469 11.57 31.18 -2.41
CA GLN A 469 10.83 31.51 -1.19
C GLN A 469 11.56 31.16 0.11
N VAL A 470 12.58 30.28 0.05
CA VAL A 470 13.37 29.87 1.23
C VAL A 470 14.84 30.28 1.02
N PRO A 471 15.24 31.49 1.44
CA PRO A 471 16.60 31.98 1.31
C PRO A 471 17.63 31.04 1.96
N GLY A 472 18.77 30.86 1.29
CA GLY A 472 19.86 29.98 1.78
C GLY A 472 19.58 28.48 1.65
N SER A 473 18.40 28.05 1.19
CA SER A 473 18.15 26.64 0.90
C SER A 473 18.86 26.15 -0.37
N VAL A 474 19.10 24.85 -0.47
CA VAL A 474 19.66 24.23 -1.68
C VAL A 474 18.82 23.04 -2.10
N LEU A 475 18.90 22.68 -3.38
CA LEU A 475 18.32 21.47 -3.93
C LEU A 475 19.44 20.47 -4.22
N TRP A 476 19.40 19.33 -3.54
CA TRP A 476 20.38 18.26 -3.64
C TRP A 476 19.86 17.12 -4.51
N LEU A 477 20.50 16.93 -5.67
CA LEU A 477 20.08 15.98 -6.70
C LEU A 477 21.11 14.86 -6.88
N MET A 478 20.68 13.73 -7.43
CA MET A 478 21.63 12.68 -7.80
C MET A 478 22.46 13.09 -9.03
N SER A 479 23.78 12.96 -8.97
CA SER A 479 24.65 13.13 -10.14
C SER A 479 24.53 11.93 -11.08
N ARG A 480 24.12 12.14 -12.34
CA ARG A 480 24.05 11.07 -13.35
C ARG A 480 24.93 11.33 -14.56
N SER A 481 24.91 12.55 -15.10
CA SER A 481 25.78 12.97 -16.21
C SER A 481 26.19 14.43 -16.05
N GLN A 482 27.26 14.84 -16.75
CA GLN A 482 27.65 16.24 -16.77
C GLN A 482 26.67 17.11 -17.57
N ILE A 483 26.07 16.55 -18.62
CA ILE A 483 25.10 17.23 -19.48
C ILE A 483 23.83 17.57 -18.69
N SER A 484 23.26 16.60 -17.97
CA SER A 484 22.05 16.85 -17.16
C SER A 484 22.29 17.86 -16.04
N GLN A 485 23.48 17.85 -15.41
CA GLN A 485 23.87 18.89 -14.44
C GLN A 485 23.95 20.27 -15.06
N ALA A 486 24.58 20.39 -16.23
CA ALA A 486 24.71 21.66 -16.95
C ALA A 486 23.33 22.21 -17.36
N ASN A 487 22.47 21.34 -17.89
CA ASN A 487 21.11 21.71 -18.30
C ASN A 487 20.25 22.13 -17.11
N LEU A 488 20.23 21.37 -16.00
CA LEU A 488 19.50 21.76 -14.80
C LEU A 488 19.98 23.10 -14.21
N ARG A 489 21.29 23.36 -14.22
CA ARG A 489 21.86 24.65 -13.81
C ARG A 489 21.42 25.80 -14.71
N LYS A 490 21.40 25.57 -16.02
CA LYS A 490 20.89 26.55 -17.00
C LYS A 490 19.41 26.83 -16.79
N GLU A 491 18.59 25.79 -16.57
CA GLU A 491 17.15 25.91 -16.29
C GLU A 491 16.87 26.64 -14.97
N ALA A 492 17.70 26.43 -13.94
CA ALA A 492 17.64 27.18 -12.68
C ALA A 492 17.96 28.67 -12.90
N GLN A 493 19.03 28.97 -13.65
CA GLN A 493 19.41 30.35 -13.97
C GLN A 493 18.30 31.10 -14.71
N GLN A 494 17.65 30.44 -15.68
CA GLN A 494 16.54 31.00 -16.44
C GLN A 494 15.32 31.31 -15.56
N ARG A 495 15.16 30.62 -14.44
CA ARG A 495 14.11 30.85 -13.43
C ARG A 495 14.54 31.81 -12.32
N GLY A 496 15.69 32.46 -12.48
CA GLY A 496 16.21 33.44 -11.52
C GLY A 496 16.83 32.83 -10.26
N ILE A 497 17.17 31.54 -10.28
CA ILE A 497 17.86 30.86 -9.18
C ILE A 497 19.34 30.73 -9.50
N ASP A 498 20.19 31.08 -8.54
CA ASP A 498 21.64 30.87 -8.64
C ASP A 498 21.94 29.37 -8.89
N PRO A 499 22.60 29.02 -10.01
CA PRO A 499 23.00 27.65 -10.33
C PRO A 499 23.80 26.94 -9.24
N ALA A 500 24.49 27.67 -8.37
CA ALA A 500 25.23 27.10 -7.24
C ALA A 500 24.30 26.50 -6.15
N ARG A 501 23.01 26.86 -6.14
CA ARG A 501 22.02 26.28 -5.23
C ARG A 501 21.56 24.88 -5.62
N LEU A 502 21.98 24.39 -6.79
CA LEU A 502 21.81 23.01 -7.22
C LEU A 502 23.10 22.24 -6.92
N VAL A 503 23.04 21.37 -5.93
CA VAL A 503 24.15 20.51 -5.49
C VAL A 503 23.92 19.11 -6.01
N PHE A 504 24.97 18.43 -6.48
CA PHE A 504 24.85 17.10 -7.08
C PHE A 504 25.64 16.05 -6.28
N ALA A 505 24.93 15.06 -5.75
CA ALA A 505 25.49 13.96 -4.99
C ALA A 505 26.12 12.92 -5.92
N GLY A 506 27.43 12.67 -5.77
CA GLY A 506 28.13 11.59 -6.48
C GLY A 506 27.71 10.18 -6.05
N ARG A 507 28.19 9.16 -6.76
CA ARG A 507 28.01 7.75 -6.35
C ARG A 507 28.90 7.45 -5.16
N VAL A 508 28.36 6.73 -4.19
CA VAL A 508 29.11 6.14 -3.06
C VAL A 508 29.13 4.62 -3.20
N PRO A 509 30.19 3.93 -2.74
CA PRO A 509 30.40 2.51 -3.03
C PRO A 509 29.45 1.58 -2.28
N LEU A 510 29.03 1.94 -1.06
CA LEU A 510 28.18 1.12 -0.21
C LEU A 510 26.78 1.72 -0.09
N VAL A 511 25.76 0.86 -0.09
CA VAL A 511 24.36 1.27 0.13
C VAL A 511 24.19 1.87 1.53
N GLU A 512 24.91 1.36 2.53
CA GLU A 512 24.88 1.87 3.90
C GLU A 512 25.35 3.32 4.00
N ASP A 513 26.37 3.70 3.22
CA ASP A 513 26.88 5.07 3.14
C ASP A 513 25.94 5.97 2.32
N HIS A 514 25.31 5.41 1.28
CA HIS A 514 24.26 6.09 0.52
C HIS A 514 23.08 6.45 1.42
N MET A 515 22.66 5.51 2.26
CA MET A 515 21.59 5.73 3.23
C MET A 515 21.98 6.74 4.31
N ALA A 516 23.22 6.70 4.81
CA ALA A 516 23.67 7.61 5.86
C ALA A 516 23.61 9.08 5.46
N ARG A 517 23.93 9.40 4.19
CA ARG A 517 23.96 10.79 3.72
C ARG A 517 22.57 11.44 3.64
N TYR A 518 21.48 10.66 3.58
CA TYR A 518 20.13 11.22 3.65
C TYR A 518 19.87 12.00 4.95
N ARG A 519 20.60 11.69 6.04
CA ARG A 519 20.54 12.45 7.30
C ARG A 519 20.99 13.91 7.16
N GLN A 520 21.71 14.25 6.08
CA GLN A 520 22.11 15.63 5.78
C GLN A 520 21.03 16.45 5.07
N ALA A 521 19.99 15.78 4.56
CA ALA A 521 18.85 16.43 3.95
C ALA A 521 17.75 16.76 4.98
N ASP A 522 16.88 17.70 4.60
CA ASP A 522 15.80 18.17 5.43
C ASP A 522 14.44 17.68 4.98
N ILE A 523 14.16 17.80 3.69
CA ILE A 523 12.88 17.40 3.08
C ILE A 523 13.19 16.70 1.77
N PHE A 524 12.68 15.49 1.59
CA PHE A 524 12.71 14.82 0.29
C PHE A 524 11.54 15.29 -0.57
N LEU A 525 11.87 15.83 -1.74
CA LEU A 525 10.93 16.27 -2.76
C LEU A 525 10.73 15.15 -3.77
N ASP A 526 9.55 14.51 -3.71
CA ASP A 526 9.18 13.46 -4.65
C ASP A 526 8.91 13.98 -6.07
N THR A 527 8.93 13.07 -7.03
CA THR A 527 8.71 13.35 -8.45
C THR A 527 7.33 12.90 -8.94
N HIS A 528 6.81 13.51 -10.00
CA HIS A 528 5.51 13.17 -10.58
C HIS A 528 5.55 13.43 -12.10
N PRO A 529 4.90 12.62 -12.96
CA PRO A 529 4.01 11.48 -12.66
C PRO A 529 4.74 10.18 -12.36
N TYR A 530 6.07 10.21 -12.28
CA TYR A 530 6.85 9.05 -11.88
C TYR A 530 7.51 9.31 -10.52
N ASN A 531 6.97 8.75 -9.45
CA ASN A 531 7.49 8.89 -8.09
C ASN A 531 8.87 8.26 -7.92
N ALA A 532 9.56 8.68 -6.86
CA ALA A 532 10.57 7.90 -6.17
C ALA A 532 9.94 6.60 -5.65
N HIS A 533 10.62 5.48 -5.91
CA HIS A 533 10.19 4.15 -5.46
C HIS A 533 11.15 3.71 -4.35
N THR A 534 12.19 2.94 -4.69
CA THR A 534 13.29 2.56 -3.78
C THR A 534 13.87 3.76 -3.05
N THR A 535 14.11 4.87 -3.75
CA THR A 535 14.69 6.08 -3.16
C THR A 535 13.78 6.78 -2.14
N ALA A 536 12.45 6.61 -2.24
CA ALA A 536 11.52 7.08 -1.22
C ALA A 536 11.56 6.15 0.01
N ALA A 537 11.61 4.83 -0.20
CA ALA A 537 11.79 3.87 0.89
C ALA A 537 13.12 4.10 1.62
N ASP A 538 14.22 4.35 0.89
CA ASP A 538 15.54 4.68 1.47
C ASP A 538 15.51 5.97 2.28
N ALA A 539 14.87 7.02 1.75
CA ALA A 539 14.70 8.29 2.46
C ALA A 539 13.92 8.10 3.77
N LEU A 540 12.78 7.40 3.74
CA LEU A 540 11.98 7.10 4.92
C LEU A 540 12.76 6.25 5.93
N MET A 541 13.50 5.23 5.46
CA MET A 541 14.34 4.39 6.31
C MET A 541 15.46 5.21 6.97
N ALA A 542 16.00 6.22 6.30
CA ALA A 542 17.00 7.14 6.85
C ALA A 542 16.41 8.24 7.77
N GLY A 543 15.09 8.30 7.93
CA GLY A 543 14.40 9.31 8.74
C GLY A 543 14.20 10.65 8.05
N LEU A 544 14.28 10.68 6.71
CA LEU A 544 14.03 11.86 5.90
C LEU A 544 12.54 11.92 5.48
N PRO A 545 11.77 12.96 5.87
CA PRO A 545 10.39 13.11 5.45
C PRO A 545 10.27 13.25 3.93
N VAL A 546 9.37 12.48 3.33
CA VAL A 546 9.07 12.52 1.89
C VAL A 546 7.77 13.28 1.69
N VAL A 547 7.80 14.38 0.92
CA VAL A 547 6.59 15.07 0.44
C VAL A 547 6.29 14.55 -0.95
N THR A 548 5.08 14.08 -1.19
CA THR A 548 4.62 13.60 -2.50
C THR A 548 3.23 14.13 -2.81
N TYR A 549 2.90 14.20 -4.11
CA TYR A 549 1.52 14.34 -4.52
C TYR A 549 1.08 13.17 -5.39
N LYS A 550 -0.02 12.58 -4.96
CA LYS A 550 -0.59 11.34 -5.45
C LYS A 550 -1.29 11.57 -6.79
N GLY A 551 -0.84 10.86 -7.82
CA GLY A 551 -1.43 10.89 -9.17
C GLY A 551 -2.48 9.82 -9.45
N GLY A 552 -2.89 9.72 -10.71
CA GLY A 552 -3.87 8.78 -11.26
C GLY A 552 -3.31 7.43 -11.72
N ALA A 553 -1.99 7.29 -11.95
CA ALA A 553 -1.39 6.03 -12.40
C ALA A 553 -0.52 5.35 -11.34
N PHE A 554 -0.27 4.04 -11.46
CA PHE A 554 0.62 3.27 -10.58
C PHE A 554 1.94 4.01 -10.24
N PRO A 555 2.76 4.45 -11.22
CA PRO A 555 4.05 5.07 -10.93
C PRO A 555 3.93 6.40 -10.17
N ALA A 556 2.76 7.04 -10.16
CA ALA A 556 2.50 8.32 -9.48
C ALA A 556 1.94 8.15 -8.06
N ARG A 557 1.87 6.91 -7.55
CA ARG A 557 1.22 6.58 -6.28
C ARG A 557 2.10 5.79 -5.31
N VAL A 558 3.30 5.43 -5.73
CA VAL A 558 4.20 4.57 -4.94
C VAL A 558 4.65 5.27 -3.66
N ALA A 559 5.07 6.53 -3.72
CA ALA A 559 5.47 7.26 -2.51
C ALA A 559 4.30 7.45 -1.54
N ALA A 560 3.09 7.65 -2.07
CA ALA A 560 1.88 7.75 -1.24
C ALA A 560 1.61 6.43 -0.49
N SER A 561 1.73 5.29 -1.16
CA SER A 561 1.63 3.97 -0.52
C SER A 561 2.64 3.80 0.62
N LEU A 562 3.91 4.14 0.39
CA LEU A 562 4.96 4.05 1.41
C LEU A 562 4.69 4.96 2.61
N LEU A 563 4.20 6.17 2.37
CA LEU A 563 3.82 7.11 3.42
C LEU A 563 2.63 6.62 4.24
N HIS A 564 1.64 5.98 3.62
CA HIS A 564 0.55 5.31 4.35
C HIS A 564 1.08 4.15 5.21
N ALA A 565 1.97 3.31 4.67
CA ALA A 565 2.51 2.15 5.40
C ALA A 565 3.43 2.51 6.56
N VAL A 566 4.17 3.64 6.49
CA VAL A 566 4.94 4.19 7.61
C VAL A 566 4.09 5.08 8.54
N GLY A 567 2.80 5.22 8.24
CA GLY A 567 1.83 5.95 9.04
C GLY A 567 1.90 7.47 8.93
N MET A 568 2.53 8.04 7.90
CA MET A 568 2.69 9.49 7.66
C MET A 568 1.80 10.02 6.49
N PRO A 569 0.47 9.78 6.47
CA PRO A 569 -0.40 10.19 5.35
C PRO A 569 -0.49 11.71 5.17
N GLU A 570 -0.20 12.49 6.21
CA GLU A 570 -0.18 13.96 6.15
C GLU A 570 0.89 14.52 5.20
N LEU A 571 1.84 13.70 4.76
CA LEU A 571 2.85 14.06 3.77
C LEU A 571 2.43 13.74 2.32
N VAL A 572 1.21 13.21 2.13
CA VAL A 572 0.60 12.93 0.83
C VAL A 572 -0.36 14.05 0.47
N THR A 573 -0.11 14.73 -0.64
CA THR A 573 -1.01 15.77 -1.18
C THR A 573 -1.71 15.29 -2.45
N ASN A 574 -2.72 16.02 -2.93
CA ASN A 574 -3.53 15.63 -4.09
C ASN A 574 -3.39 16.59 -5.27
N SER A 575 -2.52 17.59 -5.16
CA SER A 575 -2.26 18.55 -6.24
C SER A 575 -0.85 19.13 -6.17
N ALA A 576 -0.37 19.66 -7.29
CA ALA A 576 0.90 20.37 -7.38
C ALA A 576 0.95 21.60 -6.44
N GLN A 577 -0.19 22.28 -6.24
CA GLN A 577 -0.31 23.43 -5.36
C GLN A 577 -0.20 23.04 -3.89
N GLU A 578 -0.88 21.97 -3.47
CA GLU A 578 -0.77 21.44 -2.11
C GLU A 578 0.64 20.91 -1.82
N TYR A 579 1.26 20.25 -2.79
CA TYR A 579 2.65 19.80 -2.72
C TYR A 579 3.60 20.96 -2.43
N GLU A 580 3.53 22.04 -3.23
CA GLU A 580 4.35 23.24 -3.04
C GLU A 580 4.09 23.87 -1.67
N ALA A 581 2.81 24.02 -1.29
CA ALA A 581 2.43 24.60 -0.01
C ALA A 581 2.94 23.80 1.18
N LEU A 582 2.87 22.46 1.13
CA LEU A 582 3.35 21.59 2.20
C LEU A 582 4.88 21.62 2.32
N ALA A 583 5.58 21.50 1.18
CA ALA A 583 7.04 21.58 1.16
C ALA A 583 7.53 22.94 1.70
N LEU A 584 6.90 24.04 1.28
CA LEU A 584 7.20 25.38 1.78
C LEU A 584 6.91 25.51 3.28
N LYS A 585 5.76 25.01 3.74
CA LYS A 585 5.38 25.03 5.15
C LYS A 585 6.43 24.32 6.02
N LEU A 586 6.85 23.12 5.63
CA LEU A 586 7.89 22.38 6.34
C LEU A 586 9.24 23.13 6.33
N ALA A 587 9.62 23.71 5.19
CA ALA A 587 10.89 24.42 5.06
C ALA A 587 10.96 25.74 5.83
N THR A 588 9.81 26.39 6.07
CA THR A 588 9.72 27.69 6.75
C THR A 588 9.38 27.60 8.23
N HIS A 589 8.99 26.42 8.73
CA HIS A 589 8.63 26.17 10.13
C HIS A 589 9.54 25.08 10.74
N PRO A 590 10.73 25.45 11.25
CA PRO A 590 11.72 24.49 11.75
C PRO A 590 11.18 23.55 12.83
N ASP A 591 10.33 24.04 13.73
CA ASP A 591 9.72 23.22 14.80
C ASP A 591 8.80 22.15 14.23
N LEU A 592 8.02 22.48 13.19
CA LEU A 592 7.15 21.53 12.51
C LEU A 592 7.96 20.47 11.76
N LEU A 593 9.04 20.88 11.11
CA LEU A 593 9.94 19.95 10.42
C LEU A 593 10.62 19.01 11.43
N ALA A 594 11.13 19.54 12.55
CA ALA A 594 11.73 18.76 13.62
C ALA A 594 10.72 17.76 14.22
N ALA A 595 9.49 18.20 14.50
CA ALA A 595 8.41 17.33 14.97
C ALA A 595 8.04 16.24 13.96
N THR A 596 8.05 16.56 12.66
CA THR A 596 7.81 15.59 11.58
C THR A 596 8.92 14.53 11.53
N LYS A 597 10.19 14.95 11.62
CA LYS A 597 11.35 14.05 11.66
C LYS A 597 11.32 13.14 12.91
N ALA A 598 11.01 13.70 14.08
CA ALA A 598 10.89 12.95 15.32
C ALA A 598 9.80 11.87 15.23
N ARG A 599 8.62 12.23 14.71
CA ARG A 599 7.50 11.30 14.51
C ARG A 599 7.83 10.18 13.53
N LEU A 600 8.54 10.49 12.44
CA LEU A 600 9.00 9.47 11.49
C LEU A 600 10.00 8.51 12.16
N ALA A 601 10.91 9.03 12.98
CA ALA A 601 11.89 8.22 13.71
C ALA A 601 11.23 7.28 14.73
N GLU A 602 10.22 7.76 15.47
CA GLU A 602 9.42 6.98 16.41
C GLU A 602 8.64 5.86 15.68
N ARG A 603 7.92 6.21 14.61
CA ARG A 603 7.08 5.27 13.84
C ARG A 603 7.91 4.19 13.14
N LYS A 604 9.12 4.50 12.68
CA LYS A 604 10.00 3.54 11.99
C LYS A 604 10.20 2.24 12.77
N VAL A 605 10.20 2.27 14.10
CA VAL A 605 10.47 1.09 14.95
C VAL A 605 9.32 0.06 14.92
N ASN A 606 8.10 0.47 14.56
CA ASN A 606 6.87 -0.30 14.76
C ASN A 606 5.94 -0.37 13.54
N THR A 607 6.43 -0.10 12.32
CA THR A 607 5.58 -0.06 11.11
C THR A 607 5.77 -1.29 10.19
N PRO A 608 4.69 -1.74 9.51
CA PRO A 608 4.76 -2.85 8.57
C PRO A 608 5.74 -2.66 7.42
N LEU A 609 6.02 -1.41 7.02
CA LEU A 609 6.94 -1.10 5.91
C LEU A 609 8.36 -1.64 6.16
N PHE A 610 8.78 -1.70 7.42
CA PHE A 610 10.12 -2.16 7.82
C PHE A 610 10.12 -3.55 8.48
N ASP A 611 8.99 -4.27 8.45
CA ASP A 611 8.89 -5.68 8.87
C ASP A 611 9.07 -6.61 7.66
N THR A 612 10.32 -6.89 7.30
CA THR A 612 10.67 -7.81 6.20
C THR A 612 10.06 -9.20 6.39
N ALA A 613 10.02 -9.71 7.62
CA ALA A 613 9.50 -11.04 7.91
C ALA A 613 7.96 -11.09 7.78
N GLY A 614 7.26 -10.07 8.27
CA GLY A 614 5.81 -9.91 8.07
C GLY A 614 5.43 -9.75 6.62
N PHE A 615 6.19 -8.94 5.87
CA PHE A 615 6.00 -8.81 4.42
C PHE A 615 6.14 -10.16 3.71
N CYS A 616 7.18 -10.94 4.05
CA CYS A 616 7.40 -12.27 3.48
C CYS A 616 6.21 -13.21 3.76
N ARG A 617 5.70 -13.26 5.00
CA ARG A 617 4.50 -14.04 5.35
C ARG A 617 3.27 -13.62 4.53
N ASN A 618 3.05 -12.32 4.34
CA ASN A 618 1.95 -11.83 3.53
C ASN A 618 2.08 -12.24 2.06
N LEU A 619 3.30 -12.23 1.49
CA LEU A 619 3.55 -12.76 0.15
C LEU A 619 3.28 -14.27 0.07
N GLU A 620 3.72 -15.03 1.07
CA GLU A 620 3.48 -16.48 1.12
C GLU A 620 1.99 -16.83 1.15
N ASP A 621 1.18 -16.04 1.84
CA ASP A 621 -0.27 -16.21 1.86
C ASP A 621 -0.89 -15.92 0.49
N LEU A 622 -0.38 -14.92 -0.23
CA LEU A 622 -0.77 -14.65 -1.62
C LEU A 622 -0.35 -15.79 -2.56
N TYR A 623 0.89 -16.28 -2.46
CA TYR A 623 1.36 -17.40 -3.30
C TYR A 623 0.60 -18.69 -3.01
N THR A 624 0.29 -18.97 -1.74
CA THR A 624 -0.56 -20.10 -1.34
C THR A 624 -1.96 -19.97 -1.95
N THR A 625 -2.50 -18.75 -1.97
CA THR A 625 -3.80 -18.45 -2.58
C THR A 625 -3.79 -18.66 -4.09
N MET A 626 -2.75 -18.17 -4.79
CA MET A 626 -2.57 -18.37 -6.24
C MET A 626 -2.46 -19.86 -6.58
N TRP A 627 -1.63 -20.61 -5.84
CA TRP A 627 -1.49 -22.04 -6.02
C TRP A 627 -2.81 -22.79 -5.82
N ARG A 628 -3.52 -22.55 -4.70
CA ARG A 628 -4.85 -23.17 -4.44
C ARG A 628 -5.85 -22.85 -5.56
N GLN A 629 -5.89 -21.62 -6.06
CA GLN A 629 -6.74 -21.22 -7.18
C GLN A 629 -6.38 -21.99 -8.46
N SER A 630 -5.08 -22.10 -8.77
CA SER A 630 -4.61 -22.83 -9.95
C SER A 630 -4.91 -24.32 -9.91
N GLU A 631 -4.95 -24.92 -8.71
CA GLU A 631 -5.31 -26.32 -8.50
C GLU A 631 -6.84 -26.54 -8.51
N GLY A 632 -7.66 -25.49 -8.56
CA GLY A 632 -9.12 -25.57 -8.41
C GLY A 632 -9.54 -26.07 -7.02
N LEU A 633 -8.67 -25.91 -6.01
CA LEU A 633 -8.98 -26.22 -4.63
C LEU A 633 -9.88 -25.14 -4.05
N PRO A 634 -10.76 -25.48 -3.08
CA PRO A 634 -11.47 -24.47 -2.32
C PRO A 634 -10.42 -23.59 -1.68
N VAL A 635 -10.39 -22.34 -2.11
CA VAL A 635 -9.58 -21.35 -1.45
C VAL A 635 -10.28 -21.11 -0.12
N GLU A 636 -9.69 -21.52 0.99
CA GLU A 636 -9.93 -20.82 2.27
C GLU A 636 -9.36 -19.43 2.10
N VAL A 637 -10.06 -18.61 1.31
CA VAL A 637 -9.81 -17.20 1.34
C VAL A 637 -10.39 -16.81 2.70
N ALA A 638 -9.55 -16.31 3.59
CA ALA A 638 -9.95 -15.09 4.26
C ALA A 638 -10.18 -14.08 3.13
N GLN A 639 -11.36 -14.12 2.50
CA GLN A 639 -11.76 -13.04 1.63
C GLN A 639 -11.71 -11.83 2.57
N PRO A 640 -10.90 -10.79 2.30
CA PRO A 640 -11.33 -9.50 2.80
C PRO A 640 -12.74 -9.38 2.22
N PRO A 641 -13.79 -9.30 3.06
CA PRO A 641 -15.14 -9.22 2.53
C PRO A 641 -15.11 -8.12 1.49
N ALA A 642 -15.77 -8.33 0.34
CA ALA A 642 -16.13 -7.21 -0.52
C ALA A 642 -16.53 -6.08 0.42
N LEU A 643 -15.89 -4.90 0.31
CA LEU A 643 -16.14 -3.80 1.23
C LEU A 643 -17.62 -3.48 1.10
N LYS A 644 -18.42 -4.14 1.93
CA LYS A 644 -19.85 -3.96 2.00
C LYS A 644 -19.94 -2.50 2.38
N THR A 645 -20.65 -1.73 1.57
CA THR A 645 -20.93 -0.35 1.94
C THR A 645 -21.49 -0.35 3.36
N VAL A 646 -21.29 0.71 4.13
CA VAL A 646 -21.85 0.81 5.50
C VAL A 646 -23.33 0.43 5.49
N MET A 647 -24.05 0.79 4.42
CA MET A 647 -25.44 0.42 4.19
C MET A 647 -25.70 -1.06 3.90
N GLN A 648 -24.84 -1.75 3.15
CA GLN A 648 -24.94 -3.21 2.98
C GLN A 648 -24.65 -3.93 4.29
N GLN A 649 -23.67 -3.47 5.07
CA GLN A 649 -23.41 -4.03 6.40
C GLN A 649 -24.60 -3.80 7.33
N ALA A 650 -25.19 -2.60 7.31
CA ALA A 650 -26.36 -2.25 8.11
C ALA A 650 -27.58 -3.11 7.74
N GLN A 651 -27.81 -3.33 6.45
CA GLN A 651 -28.90 -4.18 5.96
C GLN A 651 -28.71 -5.64 6.36
N ASP A 652 -27.51 -6.19 6.19
CA ASP A 652 -27.22 -7.59 6.54
C ASP A 652 -27.41 -7.87 8.03
N VAL A 653 -26.92 -6.96 8.89
CA VAL A 653 -27.07 -7.14 10.34
C VAL A 653 -28.51 -6.91 10.78
N PHE A 654 -29.27 -6.04 10.10
CA PHE A 654 -30.71 -5.89 10.29
C PHE A 654 -31.46 -7.19 9.94
N ASP A 655 -31.15 -7.80 8.80
CA ASP A 655 -31.79 -9.04 8.35
C ASP A 655 -31.44 -10.24 9.24
N GLN A 656 -30.27 -10.22 9.86
CA GLN A 656 -29.85 -11.16 10.91
C GLN A 656 -30.50 -10.89 12.28
N GLY A 657 -31.34 -9.86 12.41
CA GLY A 657 -32.02 -9.49 13.66
C GLY A 657 -31.17 -8.66 14.63
N ASN A 658 -29.95 -8.25 14.25
CA ASN A 658 -29.07 -7.39 15.05
C ASN A 658 -29.38 -5.90 14.79
N LEU A 659 -30.54 -5.48 15.28
CA LEU A 659 -31.11 -4.15 15.07
C LEU A 659 -30.25 -3.01 15.65
N HIS A 660 -29.52 -3.25 16.75
CA HIS A 660 -28.61 -2.27 17.34
C HIS A 660 -27.41 -1.95 16.44
N LYS A 661 -26.76 -2.98 15.88
CA LYS A 661 -25.65 -2.77 14.96
C LYS A 661 -26.11 -2.11 13.66
N ALA A 662 -27.33 -2.40 13.21
CA ALA A 662 -27.94 -1.72 12.07
C ALA A 662 -28.14 -0.21 12.34
N ASP A 663 -28.68 0.15 13.51
CA ASP A 663 -28.86 1.56 13.92
C ASP A 663 -27.51 2.31 13.95
N LEU A 664 -26.48 1.75 14.58
CA LEU A 664 -25.15 2.36 14.66
C LEU A 664 -24.55 2.63 13.28
N LEU A 665 -24.61 1.64 12.38
CA LEU A 665 -24.08 1.77 11.02
C LEU A 665 -24.86 2.82 10.22
N CYS A 666 -26.20 2.87 10.35
CA CYS A 666 -27.00 3.90 9.71
C CYS A 666 -26.69 5.31 10.24
N ARG A 667 -26.50 5.48 11.55
CA ARG A 667 -26.15 6.78 12.13
C ARG A 667 -24.77 7.24 11.71
N TYR A 668 -23.80 6.33 11.63
CA TYR A 668 -22.49 6.61 11.07
C TYR A 668 -22.58 7.06 9.60
N GLN A 669 -23.46 6.42 8.81
CA GLN A 669 -23.70 6.88 7.44
C GLN A 669 -24.30 8.30 7.40
N LEU A 670 -25.16 8.65 8.35
CA LEU A 670 -25.77 9.98 8.43
C LEU A 670 -24.82 11.06 8.99
N THR A 671 -23.75 10.71 9.70
CA THR A 671 -22.72 11.70 10.07
C THR A 671 -21.90 12.14 8.87
N GLU A 672 -21.64 11.22 7.93
CA GLU A 672 -20.93 11.51 6.67
C GLU A 672 -21.86 12.14 5.63
N GLU A 673 -23.11 11.66 5.54
CA GLU A 673 -24.11 12.12 4.58
C GLU A 673 -25.48 12.30 5.25
N PRO A 674 -25.78 13.48 5.83
CA PRO A 674 -26.98 13.75 6.62
C PRO A 674 -28.33 13.49 5.92
N GLY A 675 -28.33 13.39 4.59
CA GLY A 675 -29.52 13.13 3.77
C GLY A 675 -29.61 11.72 3.19
N ASN A 676 -28.79 10.76 3.65
CA ASN A 676 -28.76 9.41 3.09
C ASN A 676 -30.11 8.68 3.27
N VAL A 677 -30.91 8.65 2.19
CA VAL A 677 -32.25 8.06 2.17
C VAL A 677 -32.25 6.56 2.57
N PRO A 678 -31.33 5.71 2.09
CA PRO A 678 -31.24 4.31 2.55
C PRO A 678 -31.04 4.17 4.07
N ALA A 679 -30.19 4.99 4.68
CA ALA A 679 -29.98 4.99 6.13
C ALA A 679 -31.24 5.40 6.89
N LEU A 680 -31.93 6.46 6.43
CA LEU A 680 -33.19 6.92 7.01
C LEU A 680 -34.30 5.86 6.91
N LEU A 681 -34.41 5.18 5.78
CA LEU A 681 -35.40 4.10 5.58
C LEU A 681 -35.06 2.82 6.37
N LEU A 682 -33.78 2.51 6.58
CA LEU A 682 -33.39 1.40 7.43
C LEU A 682 -33.60 1.74 8.92
N LEU A 683 -33.33 2.98 9.34
CA LEU A 683 -33.66 3.47 10.69
C LEU A 683 -35.17 3.50 10.96
N SER A 684 -36.01 3.82 9.97
CA SER A 684 -37.46 3.75 10.15
C SER A 684 -37.94 2.31 10.38
N ARG A 685 -37.38 1.33 9.67
CA ARG A 685 -37.66 -0.10 9.88
C ARG A 685 -37.12 -0.63 11.20
N VAL A 686 -35.96 -0.14 11.66
CA VAL A 686 -35.47 -0.40 13.02
C VAL A 686 -36.47 0.16 14.03
N ALA A 687 -36.88 1.43 13.90
CA ALA A 687 -37.84 2.08 14.78
C ALA A 687 -39.19 1.35 14.82
N GLU A 688 -39.66 0.84 13.69
CA GLU A 688 -40.87 0.01 13.59
C GLU A 688 -40.75 -1.30 14.38
N ARG A 689 -39.66 -2.06 14.16
CA ARG A 689 -39.43 -3.33 14.86
C ARG A 689 -39.34 -3.19 16.38
N ILE A 690 -39.01 -2.00 16.87
CA ILE A 690 -38.86 -1.72 18.30
C ILE A 690 -40.06 -0.98 18.91
N GLY A 691 -41.11 -0.69 18.13
CA GLY A 691 -42.31 0.01 18.61
C GLY A 691 -42.13 1.52 18.82
N ALA A 692 -41.12 2.14 18.21
CA ALA A 692 -40.82 3.57 18.30
C ALA A 692 -41.50 4.36 17.16
N HIS A 693 -42.83 4.30 17.09
CA HIS A 693 -43.62 4.82 15.95
C HIS A 693 -43.44 6.32 15.68
N ASP A 694 -43.25 7.15 16.71
CA ASP A 694 -42.97 8.59 16.54
C ASP A 694 -41.64 8.84 15.80
N PHE A 695 -40.65 7.97 16.00
CA PHE A 695 -39.35 8.07 15.34
C PHE A 695 -39.37 7.46 13.94
N GLN A 696 -40.10 6.36 13.76
CA GLN A 696 -40.41 5.82 12.43
C GLN A 696 -41.01 6.93 11.54
N ALA A 697 -41.99 7.69 12.06
CA ALA A 697 -42.60 8.81 11.37
C ALA A 697 -41.59 9.91 11.00
N ARG A 698 -40.70 10.30 11.93
CA ARG A 698 -39.65 11.30 11.67
C ARG A 698 -38.65 10.85 10.60
N TYR A 699 -38.21 9.59 10.63
CA TYR A 699 -37.28 9.07 9.64
C TYR A 699 -37.92 8.95 8.25
N LEU A 700 -39.19 8.54 8.17
CA LEU A 700 -39.94 8.52 6.91
C LEU A 700 -40.11 9.93 6.36
N GLN A 701 -40.44 10.91 7.20
CA GLN A 701 -40.55 12.32 6.82
C GLN A 701 -39.21 12.87 6.31
N ALA A 702 -38.11 12.60 7.02
CA ALA A 702 -36.77 13.02 6.62
C ALA A 702 -36.31 12.37 5.31
N ALA A 703 -36.77 11.13 5.03
CA ALA A 703 -36.53 10.43 3.78
C ALA A 703 -37.43 10.90 2.61
N GLY A 704 -38.34 11.86 2.84
CA GLY A 704 -39.30 12.33 1.83
C GLY A 704 -40.41 11.31 1.53
N VAL A 705 -40.65 10.34 2.42
CA VAL A 705 -41.66 9.29 2.28
C VAL A 705 -42.92 9.67 3.06
N ALA A 706 -44.10 9.39 2.50
CA ALA A 706 -45.37 9.63 3.17
C ALA A 706 -45.44 8.87 4.50
N VAL A 707 -45.73 9.59 5.58
CA VAL A 707 -45.82 9.04 6.93
C VAL A 707 -47.17 8.31 7.07
N PRO A 708 -47.20 7.01 7.41
CA PRO A 708 -48.44 6.30 7.70
C PRO A 708 -49.13 6.92 8.93
N ALA A 709 -50.46 6.85 8.99
CA ALA A 709 -51.20 7.32 10.16
C ALA A 709 -50.64 6.66 11.44
N PRO A 710 -50.37 7.43 12.51
CA PRO A 710 -49.74 6.89 13.71
C PRO A 710 -50.56 5.71 14.23
N ALA A 711 -49.89 4.59 14.48
CA ALA A 711 -50.50 3.50 15.25
C ALA A 711 -50.98 4.10 16.59
N PRO A 712 -52.14 3.68 17.12
CA PRO A 712 -52.66 4.22 18.36
C PRO A 712 -51.57 4.15 19.44
N VAL A 713 -51.21 5.33 19.97
CA VAL A 713 -50.30 5.45 21.11
C VAL A 713 -50.82 4.48 22.17
N VAL A 714 -50.00 3.49 22.53
CA VAL A 714 -50.32 2.62 23.68
C VAL A 714 -50.55 3.60 24.84
N PRO A 715 -51.77 3.67 25.38
CA PRO A 715 -52.09 4.68 26.37
C PRO A 715 -51.08 4.57 27.51
N ALA A 716 -50.63 5.73 28.01
CA ALA A 716 -49.88 5.75 29.27
C ALA A 716 -50.67 4.90 30.28
N PRO A 717 -50.03 3.93 30.96
CA PRO A 717 -50.72 3.04 31.87
C PRO A 717 -51.48 3.85 32.92
N ALA A 718 -52.61 3.33 33.36
CA ALA A 718 -53.50 4.00 34.30
C ALA A 718 -52.72 4.46 35.55
N ALA A 719 -53.00 5.67 36.03
CA ALA A 719 -52.34 6.22 37.21
C ALA A 719 -52.47 5.24 38.39
N GLY A 720 -51.33 4.72 38.88
CA GLY A 720 -51.26 3.81 40.02
C GLY A 720 -50.63 2.44 39.76
N GLU A 721 -50.35 2.07 38.50
CA GLU A 721 -49.68 0.80 38.18
C GLU A 721 -48.16 0.88 38.42
N ALA A 722 -47.62 -0.01 39.26
CA ALA A 722 -46.20 0.01 39.61
C ALA A 722 -45.32 -0.43 38.43
N ARG A 723 -44.33 0.40 38.08
CA ARG A 723 -43.44 0.19 36.93
C ARG A 723 -41.99 0.34 37.35
N TYR A 724 -41.17 -0.62 36.93
CA TYR A 724 -39.80 -0.76 37.42
C TYR A 724 -38.80 -0.85 36.27
N MET A 725 -37.61 -0.33 36.54
CA MET A 725 -36.45 -0.42 35.67
C MET A 725 -35.30 -1.07 36.46
N LEU A 726 -35.08 -2.36 36.25
CA LEU A 726 -33.97 -3.08 36.86
C LEU A 726 -32.71 -2.91 36.00
N ILE A 727 -31.68 -2.27 36.55
CA ILE A 727 -30.41 -1.96 35.90
C ILE A 727 -29.35 -2.89 36.48
N LYS A 728 -28.85 -3.82 35.67
CA LYS A 728 -27.87 -4.83 36.06
C LYS A 728 -26.50 -4.48 35.47
N ALA A 729 -25.55 -4.08 36.33
CA ALA A 729 -24.18 -3.77 35.90
C ALA A 729 -23.22 -4.96 36.04
N TRP A 730 -22.09 -4.90 35.35
CA TRP A 730 -21.19 -6.02 35.09
C TRP A 730 -19.76 -5.61 35.28
N GLY A 731 -18.95 -6.33 36.06
CA GLY A 731 -17.59 -5.97 36.45
C GLY A 731 -16.55 -5.78 35.34
N PHE A 732 -16.79 -4.86 34.39
CA PHE A 732 -15.84 -4.42 33.35
C PHE A 732 -14.99 -3.25 33.87
N GLY A 733 -15.44 -2.54 34.90
CA GLY A 733 -14.65 -1.56 35.65
C GLY A 733 -15.54 -0.51 36.32
N PHE A 734 -15.11 0.02 37.47
CA PHE A 734 -15.98 0.82 38.35
C PHE A 734 -16.77 1.93 37.63
N TRP A 735 -16.06 2.81 36.90
CA TRP A 735 -16.69 3.93 36.20
C TRP A 735 -17.39 3.53 34.90
N SER A 736 -17.03 2.38 34.31
CA SER A 736 -17.78 1.83 33.18
C SER A 736 -19.15 1.34 33.66
N ASP A 737 -19.17 0.58 34.75
CA ASP A 737 -20.41 0.06 35.35
C ASP A 737 -21.33 1.21 35.77
N LEU A 738 -20.76 2.29 36.32
CA LEU A 738 -21.52 3.49 36.68
C LEU A 738 -22.05 4.25 35.45
N ASP A 739 -21.31 4.28 34.33
CA ASP A 739 -21.79 4.88 33.08
C ASP A 739 -23.04 4.18 32.54
N HIS A 740 -23.04 2.84 32.60
CA HIS A 740 -24.23 2.05 32.31
C HIS A 740 -25.41 2.38 33.23
N VAL A 741 -25.15 2.55 34.54
CA VAL A 741 -26.17 2.96 35.50
C VAL A 741 -26.81 4.28 35.09
N TYR A 742 -26.03 5.28 34.68
CA TYR A 742 -26.58 6.56 34.21
C TYR A 742 -27.51 6.42 33.00
N GLY A 743 -27.16 5.59 32.02
CA GLY A 743 -28.05 5.31 30.88
C GLY A 743 -29.38 4.69 31.33
N GLY A 744 -29.32 3.71 32.25
CA GLY A 744 -30.51 3.11 32.85
C GLY A 744 -31.37 4.11 33.63
N LEU A 745 -30.75 4.97 34.44
CA LEU A 745 -31.42 6.00 35.22
C LEU A 745 -32.11 7.03 34.31
N LEU A 746 -31.45 7.46 33.23
CA LEU A 746 -32.05 8.37 32.27
C LEU A 746 -33.29 7.73 31.63
N THR A 747 -33.21 6.48 31.16
CA THR A 747 -34.39 5.82 30.62
C THR A 747 -35.50 5.68 31.66
N ALA A 748 -35.18 5.35 32.92
CA ALA A 748 -36.18 5.31 33.97
C ALA A 748 -36.93 6.65 34.11
N GLU A 749 -36.21 7.78 34.08
CA GLU A 749 -36.80 9.13 34.06
C GLU A 749 -37.65 9.39 32.81
N LEU A 750 -37.17 8.99 31.62
CA LEU A 750 -37.88 9.20 30.36
C LEU A 750 -39.15 8.35 30.25
N THR A 751 -39.22 7.24 30.97
CA THR A 751 -40.32 6.26 30.91
C THR A 751 -41.23 6.27 32.13
N GLY A 752 -40.92 7.09 33.13
CA GLY A 752 -41.66 7.17 34.40
C GLY A 752 -41.58 5.88 35.22
N ARG A 753 -40.43 5.19 35.21
CA ARG A 753 -40.20 3.94 35.94
C ARG A 753 -39.38 4.19 37.20
N THR A 754 -39.62 3.40 38.24
CA THR A 754 -38.78 3.39 39.44
C THR A 754 -37.47 2.64 39.14
N PRO A 755 -36.29 3.27 39.23
CA PRO A 755 -35.03 2.59 38.97
C PRO A 755 -34.61 1.71 40.15
N ILE A 756 -34.03 0.55 39.83
CA ILE A 756 -33.45 -0.40 40.77
C ILE A 756 -32.06 -0.75 40.22
N VAL A 757 -30.99 -0.47 40.97
CA VAL A 757 -29.61 -0.76 40.54
C VAL A 757 -29.11 -1.99 41.28
N HIS A 758 -28.69 -2.99 40.53
CA HIS A 758 -28.12 -4.23 41.06
C HIS A 758 -26.75 -4.49 40.42
N TRP A 759 -25.69 -4.35 41.20
CA TRP A 759 -24.33 -4.75 40.82
C TRP A 759 -24.04 -6.12 41.42
N GLY A 760 -24.26 -7.15 40.63
CA GLY A 760 -24.33 -8.52 41.09
C GLY A 760 -23.00 -9.17 41.47
N THR A 761 -23.05 -10.50 41.61
CA THR A 761 -21.92 -11.33 42.08
C THR A 761 -20.69 -11.35 41.16
N ASN A 762 -20.85 -10.86 39.93
CA ASN A 762 -19.84 -10.71 38.90
C ASN A 762 -19.08 -9.37 38.96
N SER A 763 -19.42 -8.48 39.89
CA SER A 763 -18.69 -7.21 40.05
C SER A 763 -17.32 -7.46 40.68
N LEU A 764 -16.28 -6.87 40.06
CA LEU A 764 -14.91 -6.87 40.60
C LEU A 764 -14.78 -6.10 41.92
N PHE A 765 -15.77 -5.27 42.27
CA PHE A 765 -15.75 -4.40 43.45
C PHE A 765 -16.60 -4.93 44.61
N ARG A 766 -17.09 -6.17 44.47
CA ARG A 766 -17.93 -6.81 45.47
C ARG A 766 -17.15 -7.13 46.76
N GLY A 767 -17.79 -6.91 47.90
CA GLY A 767 -17.29 -7.33 49.20
C GLY A 767 -17.70 -8.77 49.51
N PRO A 768 -16.95 -9.50 50.34
CA PRO A 768 -17.27 -10.88 50.69
C PRO A 768 -18.70 -11.07 51.24
N ASP A 769 -19.24 -10.04 51.91
CA ASP A 769 -20.55 -10.10 52.58
C ASP A 769 -21.64 -9.21 51.93
N THR A 770 -21.41 -8.66 50.73
CA THR A 770 -22.39 -7.78 50.06
C THR A 770 -23.07 -8.47 48.87
N ASP A 771 -24.41 -8.43 48.79
CA ASP A 771 -25.20 -9.00 47.66
C ASP A 771 -25.26 -8.02 46.47
N ASN A 772 -25.14 -6.72 46.74
CA ASN A 772 -25.11 -5.64 45.76
C ASN A 772 -23.84 -4.80 45.95
N ALA A 773 -22.93 -4.84 44.98
CA ALA A 773 -21.68 -4.08 45.04
C ALA A 773 -21.92 -2.55 44.98
N PHE A 774 -23.01 -2.10 44.35
CA PHE A 774 -23.36 -0.66 44.30
C PHE A 774 -23.57 -0.11 45.70
N GLU A 775 -24.33 -0.85 46.52
CA GLU A 775 -24.67 -0.47 47.89
C GLU A 775 -23.49 -0.56 48.87
N SER A 776 -22.36 -1.14 48.43
CA SER A 776 -21.11 -1.07 49.19
C SER A 776 -20.54 0.35 49.21
N PHE A 777 -20.93 1.19 48.25
CA PHE A 777 -20.34 2.51 48.02
C PHE A 777 -21.36 3.65 48.05
N PHE A 778 -22.57 3.39 47.55
CA PHE A 778 -23.63 4.37 47.40
C PHE A 778 -24.87 3.98 48.21
N GLU A 779 -25.69 4.97 48.58
CA GLU A 779 -27.04 4.69 49.07
C GLU A 779 -27.92 4.12 47.93
N PRO A 780 -28.92 3.27 48.26
CA PRO A 780 -29.83 2.73 47.26
C PRO A 780 -30.53 3.84 46.46
N VAL A 781 -30.59 3.70 45.13
CA VAL A 781 -31.22 4.69 44.24
C VAL A 781 -32.74 4.83 44.44
N SER A 782 -33.37 3.79 45.01
CA SER A 782 -34.76 3.78 45.43
C SER A 782 -34.93 2.84 46.63
N SER A 783 -36.05 2.95 47.34
CA SER A 783 -36.38 2.05 48.44
C SER A 783 -36.84 0.66 47.98
N VAL A 784 -37.01 0.46 46.66
CA VAL A 784 -37.44 -0.78 46.05
C VAL A 784 -36.20 -1.59 45.66
N ARG A 785 -36.13 -2.83 46.12
CA ARG A 785 -35.03 -3.75 45.82
C ARG A 785 -35.43 -4.70 44.69
N TRP A 786 -34.44 -5.35 44.09
CA TRP A 786 -34.71 -6.29 43.01
C TRP A 786 -35.59 -7.46 43.46
N GLN A 787 -35.55 -7.85 44.74
CA GLN A 787 -36.42 -8.89 45.31
C GLN A 787 -37.89 -8.47 45.34
N ASP A 788 -38.16 -7.18 45.45
CA ASP A 788 -39.52 -6.64 45.55
C ASP A 788 -40.22 -6.62 44.17
N VAL A 789 -39.48 -6.88 43.08
CA VAL A 789 -40.03 -7.03 41.72
C VAL A 789 -40.07 -8.49 41.26
N VAL A 790 -39.76 -9.46 42.13
CA VAL A 790 -39.90 -10.90 41.89
C VAL A 790 -41.32 -11.35 42.27
N GLU A 791 -42.33 -10.65 41.77
CA GLU A 791 -43.73 -10.97 42.05
C GLU A 791 -44.35 -11.78 40.90
N PRO A 792 -45.08 -12.88 41.21
CA PRO A 792 -45.86 -13.60 40.21
C PRO A 792 -46.93 -12.68 39.59
N GLY A 793 -46.89 -12.50 38.27
CA GLY A 793 -47.88 -11.70 37.52
C GLY A 793 -47.33 -10.40 36.92
N LEU A 794 -46.11 -9.97 37.26
CA LEU A 794 -45.43 -8.88 36.55
C LEU A 794 -45.01 -9.33 35.15
N SER A 795 -45.23 -8.47 34.15
CA SER A 795 -44.67 -8.66 32.81
C SER A 795 -43.25 -8.11 32.73
N TYR A 796 -42.36 -8.80 32.01
CA TYR A 796 -40.94 -8.49 31.93
C TYR A 796 -40.50 -8.20 30.49
N PHE A 797 -39.66 -7.19 30.32
CA PHE A 797 -38.97 -6.92 29.06
C PHE A 797 -37.45 -6.84 29.26
N PRO A 798 -36.63 -7.50 28.42
CA PRO A 798 -37.03 -8.48 27.41
C PRO A 798 -37.68 -9.74 28.03
N ALA A 799 -38.54 -10.41 27.27
CA ALA A 799 -39.35 -11.56 27.74
C ALA A 799 -38.53 -12.78 28.21
N LYS A 800 -37.21 -12.77 27.98
CA LYS A 800 -36.27 -13.75 28.54
C LYS A 800 -36.18 -13.63 30.07
N TRP A 801 -36.51 -12.48 30.65
CA TRP A 801 -36.51 -12.29 32.10
C TRP A 801 -37.84 -12.69 32.71
N ASN A 802 -37.80 -13.25 33.91
CA ASN A 802 -38.96 -13.61 34.71
C ASN A 802 -38.53 -13.70 36.19
N ALA A 803 -39.50 -13.99 37.07
CA ALA A 803 -39.26 -14.11 38.50
C ALA A 803 -38.18 -15.16 38.84
N ASP A 804 -38.11 -16.28 38.11
CA ASP A 804 -37.21 -17.40 38.44
C ASP A 804 -35.74 -17.10 38.08
N ASN A 805 -35.50 -16.28 37.07
CA ASN A 805 -34.16 -16.02 36.56
C ASN A 805 -33.64 -14.61 36.81
N LEU A 806 -34.39 -13.72 37.46
CA LEU A 806 -33.97 -12.33 37.69
C LEU A 806 -32.62 -12.21 38.42
N ARG A 807 -32.32 -13.16 39.32
CA ARG A 807 -31.04 -13.25 40.05
C ARG A 807 -29.88 -13.78 39.20
N GLN A 808 -30.15 -14.42 38.07
CA GLN A 808 -29.09 -14.93 37.19
C GLN A 808 -28.42 -13.74 36.52
N GLU A 809 -27.10 -13.59 36.70
CA GLU A 809 -26.40 -12.49 36.06
C GLU A 809 -26.38 -12.69 34.54
N ASP A 810 -25.91 -13.84 34.03
CA ASP A 810 -25.62 -14.06 32.59
C ASP A 810 -26.70 -14.80 31.78
N HIS A 811 -27.98 -14.50 32.02
CA HIS A 811 -29.07 -15.20 31.33
C HIS A 811 -29.16 -14.86 29.83
N GLN A 812 -28.62 -15.76 28.99
CA GLN A 812 -28.65 -15.70 27.51
C GLN A 812 -28.28 -14.32 26.95
N LYS A 813 -27.34 -13.64 27.59
CA LYS A 813 -26.95 -12.26 27.27
C LYS A 813 -26.46 -12.09 25.82
N TRP A 814 -25.80 -13.12 25.31
CA TRP A 814 -25.14 -13.14 24.02
C TRP A 814 -25.89 -13.97 22.95
N ALA A 815 -27.03 -14.58 23.29
CA ALA A 815 -27.76 -15.51 22.42
C ALA A 815 -29.25 -15.15 22.27
N GLY A 816 -29.75 -15.15 21.02
CA GLY A 816 -31.17 -14.95 20.68
C GLY A 816 -31.54 -13.52 20.26
N GLU A 817 -32.82 -13.35 19.91
CA GLU A 817 -33.44 -12.12 19.35
C GLU A 817 -33.34 -10.88 20.26
N HIS A 818 -33.08 -11.10 21.55
CA HIS A 818 -32.97 -10.05 22.57
C HIS A 818 -31.57 -9.94 23.19
N SER A 819 -30.55 -10.36 22.44
CA SER A 819 -29.14 -10.19 22.82
C SER A 819 -28.70 -8.74 22.62
N ARG A 820 -27.91 -8.21 23.56
CA ARG A 820 -27.36 -6.84 23.48
C ARG A 820 -28.44 -5.76 23.27
N MET A 821 -29.62 -5.96 23.85
CA MET A 821 -30.67 -4.95 23.79
C MET A 821 -30.30 -3.77 24.67
N THR A 822 -30.23 -2.61 24.05
CA THR A 822 -29.91 -1.37 24.74
C THR A 822 -31.13 -0.82 25.46
N THR A 823 -30.90 0.08 26.40
CA THR A 823 -31.94 0.78 27.15
C THR A 823 -32.89 1.59 26.23
N LEU A 824 -32.52 1.83 24.97
CA LEU A 824 -33.41 2.43 23.95
C LEU A 824 -34.68 1.63 23.68
N TYR A 825 -34.58 0.30 23.72
CA TYR A 825 -35.74 -0.58 23.47
C TYR A 825 -36.77 -0.52 24.60
N ALA A 826 -36.42 0.08 25.74
CA ALA A 826 -37.28 0.24 26.91
C ALA A 826 -38.22 1.45 26.82
N LEU A 827 -37.93 2.42 25.95
CA LEU A 827 -38.57 3.75 25.97
C LEU A 827 -40.11 3.68 25.82
N ASN A 828 -40.62 2.76 25.03
CA ASN A 828 -42.06 2.63 24.74
C ASN A 828 -42.65 1.27 25.15
N ARG A 829 -42.04 0.61 26.13
CA ARG A 829 -42.43 -0.76 26.52
C ARG A 829 -43.60 -0.78 27.50
N PRO A 830 -44.70 -1.52 27.21
CA PRO A 830 -45.84 -1.61 28.12
C PRO A 830 -45.55 -2.43 29.39
N GLU A 831 -44.51 -3.26 29.39
CA GLU A 831 -44.24 -4.22 30.46
C GLU A 831 -44.01 -3.56 31.83
N ASN A 832 -44.41 -4.22 32.91
CA ASN A 832 -44.30 -3.66 34.26
C ASN A 832 -42.83 -3.55 34.68
N VAL A 833 -42.01 -4.55 34.35
CA VAL A 833 -40.58 -4.59 34.66
C VAL A 833 -39.78 -4.53 33.37
N VAL A 834 -38.88 -3.56 33.25
CA VAL A 834 -37.86 -3.56 32.21
C VAL A 834 -36.51 -3.86 32.85
N VAL A 835 -35.81 -4.86 32.31
CA VAL A 835 -34.48 -5.26 32.76
C VAL A 835 -33.46 -4.81 31.72
N SER A 836 -32.57 -3.92 32.13
CA SER A 836 -31.39 -3.53 31.35
C SER A 836 -30.19 -4.29 31.87
N ASP A 837 -29.73 -5.25 31.07
CA ASP A 837 -28.62 -6.17 31.37
C ASP A 837 -27.44 -5.96 30.40
N PHE A 838 -27.43 -4.85 29.64
CA PHE A 838 -26.40 -4.53 28.65
C PHE A 838 -26.02 -3.04 28.66
N HIS A 839 -24.73 -2.75 28.47
CA HIS A 839 -24.17 -1.41 28.55
C HIS A 839 -24.84 -0.45 27.54
N THR A 840 -25.38 0.66 28.05
CA THR A 840 -26.01 1.73 27.27
C THR A 840 -25.62 3.06 27.89
N MET A 841 -25.20 4.01 27.08
CA MET A 841 -24.68 5.28 27.53
C MET A 841 -25.76 6.36 27.42
N VAL A 842 -25.64 7.45 28.18
CA VAL A 842 -26.58 8.58 28.10
C VAL A 842 -26.62 9.17 26.69
N GLN A 843 -25.49 9.23 26.01
CA GLN A 843 -25.41 9.80 24.66
C GLN A 843 -26.32 9.08 23.66
N ASP A 844 -26.46 7.76 23.83
CA ASP A 844 -27.26 6.92 22.93
C ASP A 844 -28.74 7.32 23.04
N LEU A 845 -29.13 7.87 24.20
CA LEU A 845 -30.48 8.28 24.56
C LEU A 845 -30.78 9.75 24.21
N ILE A 846 -29.77 10.62 24.07
CA ILE A 846 -29.95 12.07 23.84
C ILE A 846 -30.92 12.36 22.67
N PRO A 847 -30.78 11.73 21.48
CA PRO A 847 -31.69 11.98 20.35
C PRO A 847 -33.15 11.57 20.62
N TRP A 848 -33.36 10.75 21.65
CA TRP A 848 -34.65 10.13 21.99
C TRP A 848 -35.33 10.79 23.19
N ILE A 849 -34.69 11.81 23.78
CA ILE A 849 -35.30 12.60 24.84
C ILE A 849 -36.48 13.38 24.24
N PRO A 850 -37.72 13.20 24.75
CA PRO A 850 -38.87 13.92 24.22
C PRO A 850 -38.81 15.39 24.62
N PRO A 851 -39.35 16.32 23.82
CA PRO A 851 -39.39 17.76 24.15
C PRO A 851 -40.05 18.10 25.49
N SER A 852 -40.91 17.21 26.00
CA SER A 852 -41.56 17.33 27.31
C SER A 852 -40.67 16.95 28.49
N SER A 853 -39.51 16.32 28.25
CA SER A 853 -38.59 15.87 29.29
C SER A 853 -37.75 17.04 29.85
N PRO A 854 -37.48 17.08 31.17
CA PRO A 854 -36.59 18.07 31.76
C PRO A 854 -35.12 17.93 31.32
N TYR A 855 -34.79 16.88 30.58
CA TYR A 855 -33.46 16.64 30.01
C TYR A 855 -33.34 17.08 28.55
N PHE A 856 -34.43 17.52 27.92
CA PHE A 856 -34.42 17.90 26.51
C PHE A 856 -33.55 19.13 26.24
N GLY A 857 -32.71 19.05 25.20
CA GLY A 857 -31.82 20.14 24.81
C GLY A 857 -30.66 20.42 25.78
N LEU A 858 -30.47 19.59 26.80
CA LEU A 858 -29.32 19.70 27.69
C LEU A 858 -28.08 19.09 27.05
N GLU A 859 -26.93 19.72 27.30
CA GLU A 859 -25.63 19.13 26.97
C GLU A 859 -25.41 17.82 27.72
N ARG A 860 -24.66 16.90 27.10
CA ARG A 860 -24.39 15.57 27.66
C ARG A 860 -23.89 15.63 29.11
N SER A 861 -22.90 16.49 29.40
CA SER A 861 -22.35 16.63 30.76
C SER A 861 -23.36 17.14 31.78
N GLU A 862 -24.30 17.98 31.36
CA GLU A 862 -25.37 18.49 32.22
C GLU A 862 -26.36 17.39 32.58
N ILE A 863 -26.69 16.51 31.63
CA ILE A 863 -27.54 15.34 31.89
C ILE A 863 -26.89 14.42 32.93
N TYR A 864 -25.63 14.04 32.71
CA TYR A 864 -24.87 13.23 33.68
C TYR A 864 -24.81 13.86 35.06
N HIS A 865 -24.52 15.16 35.14
CA HIS A 865 -24.44 15.87 36.41
C HIS A 865 -25.78 15.87 37.16
N ARG A 866 -26.91 16.07 36.46
CA ARG A 866 -28.25 16.01 37.06
C ARG A 866 -28.58 14.62 37.58
N LEU A 867 -28.29 13.57 36.81
CA LEU A 867 -28.51 12.19 37.22
C LEU A 867 -27.65 11.84 38.45
N PHE A 868 -26.36 12.23 38.44
CA PHE A 868 -25.46 12.08 39.58
C PHE A 868 -26.02 12.74 40.84
N LYS A 869 -26.35 14.03 40.78
CA LYS A 869 -26.89 14.79 41.91
C LYS A 869 -28.19 14.19 42.46
N LYS A 870 -29.01 13.59 41.59
CA LYS A 870 -30.31 13.02 41.97
C LYS A 870 -30.18 11.63 42.59
N PHE A 871 -29.37 10.75 42.01
CA PHE A 871 -29.40 9.31 42.33
C PHE A 871 -28.14 8.76 42.99
N ILE A 872 -26.99 9.43 42.83
CA ILE A 872 -25.71 8.89 43.28
C ILE A 872 -25.29 9.60 44.56
N GLN A 873 -25.50 8.95 45.70
CA GLN A 873 -25.15 9.47 47.03
C GLN A 873 -24.17 8.52 47.70
N LEU A 874 -23.01 9.02 48.14
CA LEU A 874 -22.02 8.20 48.85
C LEU A 874 -22.56 7.71 50.20
N LYS A 875 -22.15 6.52 50.61
CA LYS A 875 -22.34 6.06 51.99
C LYS A 875 -21.70 7.05 52.98
N PRO A 876 -22.31 7.29 54.16
CA PRO A 876 -21.83 8.29 55.11
C PRO A 876 -20.35 8.15 55.50
N HIS A 877 -19.86 6.92 55.68
CA HIS A 877 -18.46 6.68 56.05
C HIS A 877 -17.47 7.03 54.93
N LEU A 878 -17.84 6.83 53.65
CA LEU A 878 -17.00 7.23 52.51
C LEU A 878 -17.02 8.74 52.31
N GLN A 879 -18.19 9.36 52.47
CA GLN A 879 -18.33 10.81 52.44
C GLN A 879 -17.47 11.46 53.54
N GLN A 880 -17.56 10.94 54.78
CA GLN A 880 -16.73 11.38 55.90
C GLN A 880 -15.24 11.24 55.58
N ARG A 881 -14.81 10.12 55.00
CA ARG A 881 -13.39 9.92 54.62
C ARG A 881 -12.91 10.91 53.57
N VAL A 882 -13.73 11.21 52.54
CA VAL A 882 -13.42 12.25 51.54
C VAL A 882 -13.30 13.62 52.23
N ASP A 883 -14.22 13.94 53.14
CA ASP A 883 -14.21 15.21 53.89
C ASP A 883 -13.00 15.33 54.80
N GLU A 884 -12.63 14.27 55.52
CA GLU A 884 -11.46 14.24 56.39
C GLU A 884 -10.17 14.46 55.60
N VAL A 885 -9.96 13.74 54.49
CA VAL A 885 -8.75 13.93 53.65
C VAL A 885 -8.71 15.35 53.08
N TRP A 886 -9.83 15.85 52.56
CA TRP A 886 -9.91 17.20 52.03
C TRP A 886 -9.54 18.24 53.09
N ASN A 887 -10.20 18.20 54.25
CA ASN A 887 -10.02 19.19 55.31
C ASN A 887 -8.63 19.16 55.94
N THR A 888 -8.00 17.98 56.03
CA THR A 888 -6.69 17.82 56.67
C THR A 888 -5.51 18.04 55.73
N GLN A 889 -5.64 17.70 54.44
CA GLN A 889 -4.50 17.68 53.51
C GLN A 889 -4.63 18.64 52.31
N MET A 890 -5.84 19.08 51.94
CA MET A 890 -6.07 19.80 50.67
C MET A 890 -6.72 21.19 50.82
N ALA A 891 -7.58 21.41 51.82
CA ALA A 891 -8.49 22.55 51.87
C ALA A 891 -7.85 23.95 51.89
N ASN A 892 -6.55 24.06 52.20
CA ASN A 892 -5.84 25.35 52.32
C ASN A 892 -5.07 25.74 51.05
N ASP A 893 -5.12 24.93 49.99
CA ASP A 893 -4.37 25.15 48.75
C ASP A 893 -5.28 25.04 47.52
N ASN A 894 -4.82 25.58 46.38
CA ASN A 894 -5.47 25.37 45.08
C ASN A 894 -4.85 24.16 44.37
N TRP A 895 -5.66 23.34 43.70
CA TRP A 895 -5.22 22.04 43.19
C TRP A 895 -5.51 21.83 41.70
N LEU A 896 -4.52 21.28 41.02
CA LEU A 896 -4.64 20.63 39.72
C LEU A 896 -4.68 19.11 39.94
N ALA A 897 -5.83 18.49 39.72
CA ALA A 897 -5.93 17.04 39.66
C ALA A 897 -5.37 16.53 38.32
N VAL A 898 -4.47 15.56 38.36
CA VAL A 898 -3.82 14.97 37.17
C VAL A 898 -4.05 13.47 37.20
N HIS A 899 -4.71 12.94 36.17
CA HIS A 899 -4.94 11.50 36.03
C HIS A 899 -4.07 10.90 34.92
N VAL A 900 -3.10 10.07 35.31
CA VAL A 900 -2.13 9.38 34.42
C VAL A 900 -2.29 7.87 34.58
N ARG A 901 -2.48 7.14 33.47
CA ARG A 901 -2.63 5.67 33.49
C ARG A 901 -1.26 5.03 33.54
N GLY A 902 -1.04 4.11 34.48
CA GLY A 902 0.22 3.38 34.62
C GLY A 902 0.44 2.28 33.58
N THR A 903 -0.64 1.58 33.18
CA THR A 903 -0.56 0.43 32.27
C THR A 903 -1.78 0.32 31.33
N ASP A 904 -1.57 -0.33 30.18
CA ASP A 904 -2.64 -0.62 29.24
C ASP A 904 -3.25 -2.01 29.51
N LYS A 905 -4.49 -2.04 30.01
CA LYS A 905 -5.12 -3.20 30.64
C LYS A 905 -5.52 -4.30 29.63
N VAL A 906 -5.69 -3.93 28.36
CA VAL A 906 -6.21 -4.80 27.27
C VAL A 906 -5.79 -4.33 25.85
N HIS A 907 -4.70 -3.59 25.71
CA HIS A 907 -4.28 -2.96 24.43
C HIS A 907 -5.32 -1.96 23.86
N GLU A 908 -6.05 -1.27 24.74
CA GLU A 908 -7.04 -0.25 24.38
C GLU A 908 -6.41 1.03 23.83
N ILE A 909 -5.24 1.41 24.35
CA ILE A 909 -4.54 2.66 24.03
C ILE A 909 -3.19 2.28 23.42
N ARG A 910 -3.15 2.25 22.08
CA ARG A 910 -1.87 2.15 21.35
C ARG A 910 -0.97 3.28 21.82
N ASN A 911 0.27 2.94 22.19
CA ASN A 911 1.30 3.90 22.62
C ASN A 911 0.96 4.68 23.91
N LEU A 912 0.46 3.99 24.95
CA LEU A 912 0.17 4.61 26.25
C LEU A 912 1.39 5.33 26.86
N ASP A 913 2.60 4.80 26.65
CA ASP A 913 3.83 5.43 27.15
C ASP A 913 4.05 6.81 26.51
N ASP A 914 3.92 6.92 25.18
CA ASP A 914 4.02 8.19 24.45
C ASP A 914 2.93 9.19 24.91
N LEU A 915 1.73 8.70 25.20
CA LEU A 915 0.65 9.53 25.75
C LEU A 915 0.99 10.04 27.16
N ASN A 916 1.60 9.20 28.00
CA ASN A 916 1.99 9.56 29.35
C ASN A 916 3.10 10.63 29.37
N GLU A 917 3.99 10.65 28.37
CA GLU A 917 5.02 11.69 28.24
C GLU A 917 4.44 13.10 28.07
N VAL A 918 3.21 13.22 27.55
CA VAL A 918 2.55 14.50 27.29
C VAL A 918 2.08 15.20 28.57
N TYR A 919 1.92 14.47 29.68
CA TYR A 919 1.38 15.04 30.92
C TYR A 919 2.32 16.03 31.60
N ALA A 920 3.59 15.68 31.78
CA ALA A 920 4.53 16.54 32.50
C ALA A 920 4.71 17.92 31.84
N PRO A 921 4.90 18.04 30.50
CA PRO A 921 4.94 19.34 29.83
C PRO A 921 3.64 20.15 29.98
N ARG A 922 2.47 19.50 30.01
CA ARG A 922 1.18 20.17 30.19
C ARG A 922 0.98 20.68 31.60
N VAL A 923 1.35 19.86 32.60
CA VAL A 923 1.37 20.27 34.00
C VAL A 923 2.30 21.47 34.17
N ASP A 924 3.51 21.42 33.62
CA ASP A 924 4.45 22.55 33.67
C ASP A 924 3.84 23.85 33.12
N ASN A 925 3.10 23.79 32.01
CA ASN A 925 2.47 24.97 31.43
C ASN A 925 1.35 25.52 32.31
N ILE A 926 0.52 24.66 32.90
CA ILE A 926 -0.51 25.08 33.85
C ILE A 926 0.13 25.71 35.09
N LEU A 927 1.20 25.10 35.62
CA LEU A 927 1.92 25.61 36.78
C LEU A 927 2.72 26.90 36.47
N LYS A 928 3.13 27.14 35.23
CA LYS A 928 3.70 28.44 34.81
C LYS A 928 2.66 29.56 34.85
N ILE A 929 1.44 29.27 34.41
CA ILE A 929 0.33 30.25 34.40
C ILE A 929 -0.16 30.50 35.83
N ASN A 930 -0.28 29.44 36.64
CA ASN A 930 -0.66 29.55 38.05
C ASN A 930 0.35 28.81 38.95
N PRO A 931 1.42 29.50 39.38
CA PRO A 931 2.47 28.91 40.22
C PRO A 931 2.01 28.49 41.61
N THR A 932 0.85 28.94 42.07
CA THR A 932 0.30 28.59 43.39
C THR A 932 -0.39 27.24 43.41
N LEU A 933 -0.66 26.63 42.25
CA LEU A 933 -1.30 25.32 42.19
C LEU A 933 -0.40 24.21 42.73
N ARG A 934 -0.99 23.30 43.48
CA ARG A 934 -0.41 22.00 43.85
C ARG A 934 -0.99 20.92 42.94
N VAL A 935 -0.30 19.79 42.84
CA VAL A 935 -0.68 18.68 41.94
C VAL A 935 -1.25 17.54 42.77
N PHE A 936 -2.51 17.19 42.54
CA PHE A 936 -3.11 15.96 43.07
C PHE A 936 -3.04 14.88 42.00
N LEU A 937 -2.17 13.88 42.18
CA LEU A 937 -1.87 12.86 41.17
C LEU A 937 -2.66 11.57 41.43
N LEU A 938 -3.49 11.22 40.45
CA LEU A 938 -4.25 9.97 40.38
C LEU A 938 -3.55 9.03 39.40
N THR A 939 -3.06 7.90 39.88
CA THR A 939 -2.43 6.88 39.04
C THR A 939 -2.42 5.53 39.75
N ASP A 940 -2.43 4.45 38.96
CA ASP A 940 -2.24 3.08 39.43
C ASP A 940 -0.77 2.61 39.39
N SER A 941 0.17 3.50 39.03
CA SER A 941 1.60 3.19 38.90
C SER A 941 2.48 3.90 39.93
N GLU A 942 3.28 3.12 40.66
CA GLU A 942 4.33 3.61 41.57
C GLU A 942 5.42 4.38 40.82
N GLN A 943 5.73 3.96 39.61
CA GLN A 943 6.74 4.62 38.77
C GLN A 943 6.30 6.04 38.42
N VAL A 944 5.03 6.24 38.06
CA VAL A 944 4.49 7.56 37.72
C VAL A 944 4.50 8.48 38.95
N VAL A 945 4.16 7.96 40.13
CA VAL A 945 4.25 8.76 41.37
C VAL A 945 5.69 9.16 41.68
N THR A 946 6.64 8.23 41.54
CA THR A 946 8.06 8.52 41.74
C THR A 946 8.52 9.64 40.80
N GLN A 947 8.20 9.52 39.50
CA GLN A 947 8.55 10.53 38.50
C GLN A 947 7.97 11.92 38.80
N PHE A 948 6.70 11.99 39.22
CA PHE A 948 6.07 13.26 39.55
C PHE A 948 6.63 13.86 40.85
N LYS A 949 6.92 13.04 41.86
CA LYS A 949 7.56 13.52 43.10
C LYS A 949 8.99 13.99 42.85
N GLU A 950 9.77 13.32 42.00
CA GLU A 950 11.10 13.77 41.59
C GLU A 950 11.04 15.12 40.85
N ARG A 951 10.04 15.32 39.99
CA ARG A 951 9.91 16.54 39.19
C ARG A 951 9.36 17.73 39.97
N TYR A 952 8.38 17.52 40.83
CA TYR A 952 7.60 18.59 41.47
C TYR A 952 7.76 18.67 42.99
N GLY A 953 8.49 17.73 43.60
CA GLY A 953 8.76 17.68 45.04
C GLY A 953 7.49 17.67 45.88
N ASP A 954 7.49 18.45 46.96
CA ASP A 954 6.39 18.56 47.94
C ASP A 954 5.10 19.19 47.37
N ARG A 955 5.10 19.61 46.10
CA ARG A 955 3.90 20.09 45.41
C ARG A 955 2.96 18.96 44.99
N VAL A 956 3.44 17.71 44.94
CA VAL A 956 2.62 16.55 44.54
C VAL A 956 2.06 15.84 45.76
N LEU A 957 0.74 15.76 45.82
CA LEU A 957 0.00 14.85 46.69
C LEU A 957 -0.50 13.66 45.86
N SER A 958 -0.27 12.45 46.34
CA SER A 958 -0.89 11.25 45.79
C SER A 958 -1.26 10.35 46.95
N MET A 959 -2.46 9.75 46.90
CA MET A 959 -2.93 8.88 47.98
C MET A 959 -2.08 7.62 48.04
N ASP A 960 -1.91 7.10 49.27
CA ASP A 960 -1.26 5.82 49.49
C ASP A 960 -2.20 4.72 49.01
N CYS A 961 -1.86 4.14 47.87
CA CYS A 961 -2.67 3.15 47.20
C CYS A 961 -1.86 1.91 46.87
N GLN A 962 -2.52 0.75 46.86
CA GLN A 962 -1.90 -0.48 46.38
C GLN A 962 -1.70 -0.34 44.87
N ARG A 963 -0.47 -0.01 44.48
CA ARG A 963 -0.06 0.20 43.09
C ARG A 963 0.53 -1.08 42.52
N GLY A 964 0.18 -1.37 41.28
CA GLY A 964 0.70 -2.54 40.58
C GLY A 964 2.17 -2.32 40.19
N THR A 965 2.98 -3.38 40.24
CA THR A 965 4.34 -3.39 39.67
C THR A 965 4.41 -4.14 38.34
N GLY A 966 3.28 -4.69 37.88
CA GLY A 966 3.19 -5.53 36.69
C GLY A 966 2.30 -4.97 35.58
N ILE A 967 2.18 -5.74 34.49
CA ILE A 967 1.45 -5.40 33.25
C ILE A 967 -0.05 -5.70 33.34
N LYS A 968 -0.51 -6.32 34.43
CA LYS A 968 -1.93 -6.60 34.68
C LYS A 968 -2.54 -5.40 35.41
N GLY A 969 -3.78 -5.04 35.07
CA GLY A 969 -4.49 -4.01 35.82
C GLY A 969 -4.66 -4.41 37.28
N VAL A 970 -4.55 -3.45 38.20
CA VAL A 970 -4.58 -3.66 39.66
C VAL A 970 -5.86 -4.40 40.14
N HIS A 971 -6.97 -4.32 39.39
CA HIS A 971 -8.21 -5.05 39.66
C HIS A 971 -8.16 -6.55 39.31
N LEU A 972 -7.10 -7.02 38.66
CA LEU A 972 -6.82 -8.43 38.36
C LEU A 972 -5.77 -9.03 39.32
N GLU A 973 -5.19 -8.21 40.20
CA GLU A 973 -4.31 -8.61 41.28
C GLU A 973 -5.18 -8.93 42.51
N GLY A 974 -4.90 -10.02 43.23
CA GLY A 974 -5.83 -10.65 44.18
C GLY A 974 -6.13 -9.82 45.44
N HIS A 975 -6.99 -8.81 45.33
CA HIS A 975 -7.37 -7.88 46.40
C HIS A 975 -8.87 -7.91 46.70
N PRO A 976 -9.31 -7.54 47.92
CA PRO A 976 -10.73 -7.30 48.19
C PRO A 976 -11.26 -6.16 47.32
N GLY A 977 -12.25 -6.46 46.48
CA GLY A 977 -12.84 -5.51 45.53
C GLY A 977 -13.38 -4.23 46.17
N THR A 978 -13.85 -4.31 47.41
CA THR A 978 -14.35 -3.15 48.17
C THR A 978 -13.27 -2.11 48.41
N LEU A 979 -12.07 -2.51 48.86
CA LEU A 979 -10.97 -1.58 49.12
C LEU A 979 -10.55 -0.82 47.87
N MET A 980 -10.49 -1.52 46.73
CA MET A 980 -10.18 -0.92 45.43
C MET A 980 -11.26 0.09 45.01
N GLY A 981 -12.53 -0.25 45.19
CA GLY A 981 -13.64 0.65 44.90
C GLY A 981 -13.66 1.90 45.78
N GLU A 982 -13.42 1.75 47.09
CA GLU A 982 -13.32 2.88 48.02
C GLU A 982 -12.21 3.85 47.60
N GLN A 983 -11.07 3.32 47.15
CA GLN A 983 -9.94 4.13 46.72
C GLN A 983 -10.25 4.89 45.42
N VAL A 984 -10.83 4.23 44.43
CA VAL A 984 -11.25 4.86 43.16
C VAL A 984 -12.27 5.98 43.43
N ILE A 985 -13.17 5.80 44.39
CA ILE A 985 -14.11 6.83 44.84
C ILE A 985 -13.37 7.98 45.50
N LEU A 986 -12.49 7.70 46.46
CA LEU A 986 -11.74 8.71 47.18
C LEU A 986 -10.96 9.61 46.21
N ASP A 987 -10.21 9.01 45.29
CA ASP A 987 -9.43 9.73 44.29
C ASP A 987 -10.32 10.59 43.38
N ALA A 988 -11.41 10.02 42.86
CA ALA A 988 -12.29 10.74 41.94
C ALA A 988 -13.05 11.90 42.63
N PHE A 989 -13.54 11.69 43.85
CA PHE A 989 -14.28 12.73 44.58
C PHE A 989 -13.36 13.84 45.10
N LEU A 990 -12.12 13.52 45.50
CA LEU A 990 -11.12 14.56 45.81
C LEU A 990 -10.73 15.32 44.54
N ALA A 991 -10.52 14.63 43.41
CA ALA A 991 -10.24 15.28 42.12
C ALA A 991 -11.38 16.20 41.67
N ALA A 992 -12.63 15.83 41.93
CA ALA A 992 -13.78 16.68 41.66
C ALA A 992 -13.82 17.94 42.54
N ARG A 993 -13.16 17.95 43.72
CA ARG A 993 -13.03 19.15 44.56
C ARG A 993 -11.89 20.07 44.13
N CYS A 994 -10.91 19.57 43.39
CA CYS A 994 -9.82 20.38 42.83
C CYS A 994 -10.34 21.45 41.85
N ASP A 995 -9.59 22.54 41.73
CA ASP A 995 -9.94 23.68 40.85
C ASP A 995 -9.84 23.30 39.37
N PHE A 996 -8.80 22.53 39.03
CA PHE A 996 -8.50 22.10 37.66
C PHE A 996 -8.38 20.58 37.56
N PHE A 997 -8.65 20.04 36.37
CA PHE A 997 -8.42 18.63 36.06
C PHE A 997 -7.72 18.45 34.71
N LEU A 998 -6.71 17.58 34.67
CA LEU A 998 -6.05 17.11 33.45
C LEU A 998 -6.04 15.58 33.44
N GLY A 999 -6.70 14.95 32.47
CA GLY A 999 -6.82 13.50 32.42
C GLY A 999 -6.72 12.90 31.02
N ASN A 1000 -6.89 11.58 30.93
CA ASN A 1000 -6.80 10.82 29.69
C ASN A 1000 -8.18 10.76 29.04
N GLY A 1001 -8.31 11.18 27.77
CA GLY A 1001 -9.58 11.10 27.04
C GLY A 1001 -10.12 9.67 26.91
N GLY A 1002 -9.22 8.69 26.72
CA GLY A 1002 -9.54 7.27 26.67
C GLY A 1002 -9.82 6.60 28.02
N SER A 1003 -9.93 7.35 29.13
CA SER A 1003 -10.14 6.76 30.46
C SER A 1003 -11.54 7.01 31.02
N ASN A 1004 -12.23 5.92 31.39
CA ASN A 1004 -13.49 5.97 32.13
C ASN A 1004 -13.37 6.66 33.50
N VAL A 1005 -12.18 6.68 34.12
CA VAL A 1005 -11.95 7.43 35.37
C VAL A 1005 -12.03 8.93 35.12
N SER A 1006 -11.36 9.42 34.06
CA SER A 1006 -11.39 10.83 33.69
C SER A 1006 -12.80 11.26 33.29
N THR A 1007 -13.49 10.46 32.49
CA THR A 1007 -14.90 10.68 32.14
C THR A 1007 -15.81 10.68 33.38
N GLY A 1008 -15.62 9.74 34.31
CA GLY A 1008 -16.34 9.69 35.58
C GLY A 1008 -16.20 10.97 36.42
N ILE A 1009 -14.97 11.47 36.57
CA ILE A 1009 -14.69 12.72 37.31
C ILE A 1009 -15.37 13.94 36.64
N ARG A 1010 -15.47 13.94 35.30
CA ARG A 1010 -16.20 14.97 34.57
C ARG A 1010 -17.68 15.03 34.97
N HIS A 1011 -18.27 13.90 35.35
CA HIS A 1011 -19.69 13.80 35.72
C HIS A 1011 -19.99 14.24 37.15
N LEU A 1012 -18.99 14.18 38.04
CA LEU A 1012 -19.16 14.47 39.48
C LEU A 1012 -19.48 15.94 39.78
N LYS A 1013 -19.07 16.88 38.91
CA LYS A 1013 -19.43 18.30 39.02
C LYS A 1013 -19.59 18.97 37.66
N SER A 1014 -20.32 20.08 37.64
CA SER A 1014 -20.29 21.01 36.50
C SER A 1014 -18.97 21.78 36.50
N TRP A 1015 -18.04 21.35 35.65
CA TRP A 1015 -16.77 22.02 35.44
C TRP A 1015 -16.96 23.32 34.66
N PRO A 1016 -16.49 24.48 35.16
CA PRO A 1016 -16.48 25.70 34.37
C PRO A 1016 -15.67 25.51 33.09
N GLN A 1017 -16.02 26.26 32.05
CA GLN A 1017 -15.30 26.22 30.78
C GLN A 1017 -13.81 26.51 31.00
N GLY A 1018 -12.94 25.65 30.47
CA GLY A 1018 -11.48 25.78 30.60
C GLY A 1018 -10.90 25.30 31.93
N MET A 1019 -11.65 24.58 32.77
CA MET A 1019 -11.15 24.01 34.04
C MET A 1019 -10.94 22.49 33.98
N PHE A 1020 -11.34 21.84 32.88
CA PHE A 1020 -11.26 20.39 32.70
C PHE A 1020 -10.66 20.06 31.34
N PHE A 1021 -9.54 19.35 31.34
CA PHE A 1021 -8.73 19.07 30.16
C PHE A 1021 -8.55 17.57 29.98
N LEU A 1022 -8.62 17.12 28.73
CA LEU A 1022 -8.33 15.74 28.36
C LEU A 1022 -7.18 15.70 27.34
N VAL A 1023 -6.28 14.72 27.51
CA VAL A 1023 -5.28 14.34 26.52
C VAL A 1023 -5.93 13.30 25.58
N GLY A 1024 -6.14 13.67 24.31
CA GLY A 1024 -6.81 12.83 23.32
C GLY A 1024 -8.35 13.01 23.27
N PRO A 1025 -9.03 12.40 22.28
CA PRO A 1025 -10.50 12.38 22.23
C PRO A 1025 -11.05 11.61 23.44
N ASP A 1026 -12.23 12.01 23.93
CA ASP A 1026 -12.88 11.21 24.96
C ASP A 1026 -13.32 9.83 24.41
N VAL A 1027 -13.52 8.83 25.28
CA VAL A 1027 -14.04 7.47 24.97
C VAL A 1027 -15.33 7.47 24.12
N LEU A 1028 -15.95 8.62 23.96
CA LEU A 1028 -17.23 8.87 23.32
C LEU A 1028 -17.11 9.83 22.11
N GLY A 1029 -15.91 10.04 21.59
CA GLY A 1029 -15.65 10.73 20.33
C GLY A 1029 -15.81 12.25 20.34
N THR A 1030 -15.94 12.88 21.51
CA THR A 1030 -16.03 14.35 21.60
C THR A 1030 -14.63 14.96 21.66
N PHE A 1031 -14.27 15.76 20.66
CA PHE A 1031 -13.07 16.58 20.69
C PHE A 1031 -13.28 17.76 21.65
N ASN A 1032 -12.66 17.71 22.83
CA ASN A 1032 -12.61 18.86 23.72
C ASN A 1032 -11.41 19.76 23.41
N LEU A 1033 -11.63 21.05 23.61
CA LEU A 1033 -10.70 22.16 23.41
C LEU A 1033 -9.31 21.81 23.94
N MET A 1034 -8.33 21.78 23.03
CA MET A 1034 -6.93 21.70 23.40
C MET A 1034 -6.56 22.92 24.26
N LEU A 1035 -5.61 22.73 25.18
CA LEU A 1035 -4.96 23.76 26.01
C LEU A 1035 -4.45 25.00 25.22
N HIS A 1036 -4.49 24.99 23.89
CA HIS A 1036 -4.11 26.10 23.02
C HIS A 1036 -5.01 27.34 23.13
N ASN A 1037 -6.19 27.22 23.76
CA ASN A 1037 -7.10 28.35 24.02
C ASN A 1037 -7.06 28.88 25.47
N TRP A 1038 -6.03 28.50 26.25
CA TRP A 1038 -5.82 28.98 27.63
C TRP A 1038 -4.52 29.77 27.75
#